data_AF-A0A3D4MIH3-F1
#
_entry.id   AF-A0A3D4MIH3-F1
#
_cell.length_a   1.000
_cell.length_b   1.000
_cell.length_c   1.000
_cell.angle_alpha   90.00
_cell.angle_beta   90.00
_cell.angle_gamma   90.00
#
_symmetry.space_group_name_H-M   'P 1'
#
loop_
_entity.id
_entity.type
_entity.pdbx_description
1 polymer ?
#
loop_
_entity_poly.entity_id
_entity_poly.type
_entity_poly.pdbx_seq_one_letter_code
_entity_poly.pdbx_strand_id
1 'polypeptide(L)'
;MKNYNSEAEGRIDFYKELGYQGNPNEENCNVDYSTNTDGVINGVLFEHKPVINSAAAPLNKVLGQAIKYLSKKRINGIDVPDTIILISQNDEVAYHFRSENYFKEIHEFYYSSASNDNDFSVDVSGMETIKYGKVGFDRIKELIETSDYIKVDVDVNNVIALARRFYSENKTANKNDFLNEIRQPNFFKYINSYTKEIDDNSEFGYIMDKLNDDMLQQEIGAYYTPVEYSEKSLELLRKAIIQVPAGNDYVIIDRCAGTGNLEEKMTDEELKHCILNTYEYFEWLELRRQYEDRVRYVVPKSAATYVRGEGVIKEGDALTEDFFKDPNIRQYINNPKVSVIVFENPPYFSGTNNQAAIVVNAASGEGGKKRSTKSVENNWIIERMIDEGYTKASIANTVRQFIWSAYKDYLRQNGDSLVVYSPASYFNWYDIQSKTKHLKFDTGFGFNRKHFHASDALVTCIKWDYDSSYDSVASEQKEFPLQLFEINKQRQVVKYIDKENIVIKKSFTSPSQYFVCKDSTNAFACLVNNGSAPKTGLASLYSIADATKRGNESYLNKDNYYNMLPVYIAQLTFDRNKWYNNDNTLRTFDRKYDYTTCNELLKRSLIFTCLYRNNHMVTKKQGSHLIVNQLCFDSNTVALNKLNSLTLDESDKKLIKRWESLLSIAKQTANYKANYKYGVYQIMQELDTFQEVQKGLTIEKKYDNPDLHNNIIRLNKDVKKYYDELIEPLLFEYELIK
;
A
#
# COMPACT_ATOMS: atom_id res chain seq x y z
N MET A 1 26.05 45.19 4.78
CA MET A 1 25.57 44.21 3.79
C MET A 1 26.37 42.94 3.94
N LYS A 2 25.78 41.98 4.66
CA LYS A 2 26.18 40.57 4.51
C LYS A 2 25.70 40.14 3.12
N ASN A 3 26.55 39.44 2.36
CA ASN A 3 26.19 38.93 1.05
C ASN A 3 26.20 37.40 1.13
N TYR A 4 25.03 36.80 1.11
CA TYR A 4 24.85 35.37 1.23
C TYR A 4 24.89 34.74 -0.16
N ASN A 5 25.74 33.70 -0.30
CA ASN A 5 25.86 32.94 -1.55
C ASN A 5 24.82 31.80 -1.62
N SER A 6 24.20 31.46 -0.49
CA SER A 6 23.14 30.47 -0.41
C SER A 6 22.00 30.93 0.50
N GLU A 7 20.78 30.52 0.15
CA GLU A 7 19.56 30.82 0.91
C GLU A 7 19.62 30.26 2.35
N ALA A 8 20.27 29.10 2.53
CA ALA A 8 20.39 28.45 3.84
C ALA A 8 21.24 29.25 4.83
N GLU A 9 22.36 29.83 4.37
CA GLU A 9 23.23 30.66 5.22
C GLU A 9 22.49 31.91 5.72
N GLY A 10 21.82 32.63 4.81
CA GLY A 10 21.08 33.83 5.17
C GLY A 10 19.87 33.56 6.07
N ARG A 11 19.25 32.38 5.94
CA ARG A 11 18.10 31.97 6.76
C ARG A 11 18.51 31.67 8.20
N ILE A 12 19.62 30.95 8.41
CA ILE A 12 20.13 30.65 9.75
C ILE A 12 20.55 31.94 10.47
N ASP A 13 21.26 32.83 9.77
CA ASP A 13 21.66 34.14 10.31
C ASP A 13 20.44 34.99 10.70
N PHE A 14 19.41 35.02 9.86
CA PHE A 14 18.17 35.75 10.14
C PHE A 14 17.47 35.26 11.40
N TYR A 15 17.27 33.95 11.56
CA TYR A 15 16.63 33.40 12.75
C TYR A 15 17.46 33.64 14.01
N LYS A 16 18.79 33.54 13.92
CA LYS A 16 19.69 33.87 15.03
C LYS A 16 19.55 35.33 15.47
N GLU A 17 19.41 36.26 14.53
CA GLU A 17 19.16 37.69 14.82
C GLU A 17 17.79 37.92 15.47
N LEU A 18 16.78 37.12 15.12
CA LEU A 18 15.47 37.11 15.79
C LEU A 18 15.49 36.46 17.19
N GLY A 19 16.58 35.77 17.56
CA GLY A 19 16.70 35.05 18.84
C GLY A 19 16.20 33.61 18.80
N TYR A 20 16.04 33.03 17.61
CA TYR A 20 15.63 31.65 17.39
C TYR A 20 16.82 30.79 16.95
N GLN A 21 16.78 29.51 17.30
CA GLN A 21 17.67 28.51 16.73
C GLN A 21 17.07 28.03 15.41
N GLY A 22 17.52 28.64 14.32
CA GLY A 22 17.00 28.37 12.98
C GLY A 22 17.74 27.28 12.21
N ASN A 23 18.79 26.65 12.76
CA ASN A 23 19.44 25.55 12.05
C ASN A 23 18.63 24.26 12.24
N PRO A 24 17.95 23.73 11.19
CA PRO A 24 17.15 22.51 11.34
C PRO A 24 18.00 21.33 11.81
N ASN A 25 19.33 21.40 11.62
CA ASN A 25 20.34 20.41 11.97
C ASN A 25 20.76 20.34 13.43
N GLU A 26 20.22 21.23 14.27
CA GLU A 26 20.57 21.30 15.69
C GLU A 26 19.40 20.81 16.55
N GLU A 27 19.69 20.03 17.60
CA GLU A 27 18.66 19.42 18.47
C GLU A 27 17.77 20.45 19.17
N ASN A 28 18.25 21.69 19.34
CA ASN A 28 17.51 22.79 19.95
C ASN A 28 16.83 23.71 18.92
N CYS A 29 16.70 23.29 17.66
CA CYS A 29 15.96 24.03 16.64
C CYS A 29 14.51 24.28 17.11
N ASN A 30 14.09 25.55 17.11
CA ASN A 30 12.77 25.97 17.58
C ASN A 30 11.96 26.70 16.48
N VAL A 31 12.31 26.45 15.22
CA VAL A 31 11.58 26.88 14.02
C VAL A 31 10.95 25.65 13.38
N ASP A 32 9.66 25.72 13.02
CA ASP A 32 8.95 24.62 12.36
C ASP A 32 9.24 24.60 10.85
N TYR A 33 9.95 23.57 10.40
CA TYR A 33 10.26 23.30 8.99
C TYR A 33 9.34 22.25 8.35
N SER A 34 8.26 21.86 9.03
CA SER A 34 7.29 20.89 8.52
C SER A 34 6.74 21.31 7.15
N THR A 35 6.29 20.35 6.36
CA THR A 35 5.72 20.58 5.02
C THR A 35 6.67 21.19 3.97
N ASN A 36 7.98 21.26 4.26
CA ASN A 36 9.05 21.82 3.43
C ASN A 36 9.02 23.35 3.31
N THR A 37 8.57 24.06 4.34
CA THR A 37 8.64 25.53 4.41
C THR A 37 10.03 26.01 4.82
N ASP A 38 10.34 27.30 4.63
CA ASP A 38 11.56 27.90 5.18
C ASP A 38 11.46 28.26 6.67
N GLY A 39 10.28 28.13 7.26
CA GLY A 39 10.11 28.14 8.71
C GLY A 39 8.77 28.74 9.11
N VAL A 40 8.19 28.19 10.16
CA VAL A 40 7.00 28.73 10.81
C VAL A 40 7.30 28.99 12.27
N ILE A 41 6.92 30.19 12.73
CA ILE A 41 7.03 30.60 14.14
C ILE A 41 5.73 31.30 14.51
N ASN A 42 5.01 30.76 15.50
CA ASN A 42 3.80 31.35 16.08
C ASN A 42 2.86 32.03 15.06
N GLY A 43 2.33 31.27 14.10
CA GLY A 43 1.40 31.84 13.11
C GLY A 43 2.03 32.65 11.96
N VAL A 44 3.37 32.75 11.92
CA VAL A 44 4.11 33.42 10.84
C VAL A 44 4.83 32.41 9.96
N LEU A 45 4.50 32.40 8.67
CA LEU A 45 5.23 31.67 7.64
C LEU A 45 6.35 32.55 7.05
N PHE A 46 7.57 32.04 7.04
CA PHE A 46 8.70 32.66 6.37
C PHE A 46 9.03 31.95 5.06
N GLU A 47 9.38 32.73 4.04
CA GLU A 47 9.96 32.24 2.78
C GLU A 47 11.18 33.10 2.44
N HIS A 48 12.33 32.49 2.25
CA HIS A 48 13.60 33.18 2.06
C HIS A 48 14.03 33.13 0.61
N LYS A 49 14.60 34.21 0.10
CA LYS A 49 15.36 34.22 -1.16
C LYS A 49 16.60 35.10 -0.99
N PRO A 50 17.71 34.80 -1.69
CA PRO A 50 18.88 35.68 -1.67
C PRO A 50 18.53 37.12 -2.08
N VAL A 51 17.73 37.28 -3.13
CA VAL A 51 17.21 38.57 -3.64
C VAL A 51 15.80 38.38 -4.21
N ILE A 52 14.81 39.06 -3.64
CA ILE A 52 13.43 39.17 -4.15
C ILE A 52 13.33 40.38 -5.10
N ASN A 53 12.44 40.33 -6.09
CA ASN A 53 12.35 41.28 -7.21
C ASN A 53 13.51 41.15 -8.23
N SER A 54 14.17 39.99 -8.25
CA SER A 54 15.07 39.60 -9.31
C SER A 54 14.32 38.89 -10.45
N ALA A 55 14.95 38.76 -11.63
CA ALA A 55 14.39 37.99 -12.72
C ALA A 55 14.13 36.51 -12.35
N ALA A 56 14.89 35.96 -11.40
CA ALA A 56 14.75 34.58 -10.93
C ALA A 56 13.67 34.43 -9.83
N ALA A 57 13.43 35.47 -9.02
CA ALA A 57 12.48 35.48 -7.92
C ALA A 57 11.64 36.78 -7.89
N PRO A 58 10.70 36.98 -8.83
CA PRO A 58 9.71 38.06 -8.76
C PRO A 58 8.84 37.94 -7.51
N LEU A 59 8.43 39.06 -6.89
CA LEU A 59 7.66 39.07 -5.64
C LEU A 59 6.42 38.15 -5.69
N ASN A 60 5.61 38.28 -6.73
CA ASN A 60 4.41 37.45 -6.92
C ASN A 60 4.72 35.94 -6.98
N LYS A 61 5.88 35.57 -7.52
CA LYS A 61 6.31 34.17 -7.60
C LYS A 61 6.66 33.61 -6.23
N VAL A 62 7.34 34.40 -5.41
CA VAL A 62 7.71 34.04 -4.03
C VAL A 62 6.46 34.00 -3.14
N LEU A 63 5.54 34.95 -3.32
CA LEU A 63 4.25 34.96 -2.63
C LEU A 63 3.37 33.76 -3.02
N GLY A 64 3.31 33.41 -4.32
CA GLY A 64 2.58 32.23 -4.79
C GLY A 64 3.12 30.92 -4.19
N GLN A 65 4.44 30.83 -4.01
CA GLN A 65 5.06 29.72 -3.28
C GLN A 65 4.59 29.66 -1.82
N ALA A 66 4.56 30.79 -1.11
CA ALA A 66 4.05 30.86 0.26
C ALA A 66 2.56 30.46 0.35
N ILE A 67 1.71 30.94 -0.56
CA ILE A 67 0.29 30.58 -0.64
C ILE A 67 0.11 29.06 -0.84
N LYS A 68 0.93 28.42 -1.68
CA LYS A 68 0.91 26.96 -1.85
C LYS A 68 1.28 26.21 -0.59
N TYR A 69 2.22 26.72 0.21
CA TYR A 69 2.52 26.10 1.52
C TYR A 69 1.33 26.18 2.47
N LEU A 70 0.64 27.33 2.52
CA LEU A 70 -0.57 27.50 3.34
C LEU A 70 -1.70 26.55 2.90
N SER A 71 -1.96 26.46 1.59
CA SER A 71 -2.92 25.48 1.02
C SER A 71 -2.53 24.05 1.37
N LYS A 72 -1.24 23.69 1.29
CA LYS A 72 -0.76 22.36 1.67
C LYS A 72 -0.93 22.09 3.16
N LYS A 73 -0.69 23.06 4.05
CA LYS A 73 -0.95 22.91 5.49
C LYS A 73 -2.43 22.64 5.74
N ARG A 74 -3.32 23.44 5.14
CA ARG A 74 -4.78 23.24 5.16
C ARG A 74 -5.17 21.81 4.75
N ILE A 75 -4.73 21.35 3.57
CA ILE A 75 -5.03 20.02 3.03
C ILE A 75 -4.54 18.89 3.95
N ASN A 76 -3.45 19.13 4.70
CA ASN A 76 -2.91 18.17 5.67
C ASN A 76 -3.48 18.33 7.09
N GLY A 77 -4.55 19.11 7.27
CA GLY A 77 -5.19 19.31 8.58
C GLY A 77 -4.30 20.03 9.60
N ILE A 78 -3.28 20.77 9.11
CA ILE A 78 -2.37 21.58 9.91
C ILE A 78 -2.91 23.01 9.94
N ASP A 79 -2.85 23.64 11.10
CA ASP A 79 -3.30 25.02 11.30
C ASP A 79 -2.55 25.98 10.37
N VAL A 80 -3.28 26.94 9.77
CA VAL A 80 -2.77 27.80 8.70
C VAL A 80 -2.29 29.14 9.26
N PRO A 81 -0.99 29.47 9.17
CA PRO A 81 -0.42 30.75 9.61
C PRO A 81 -1.21 31.97 9.11
N ASP A 82 -1.49 32.95 9.97
CA ASP A 82 -2.20 34.17 9.59
C ASP A 82 -1.33 35.22 8.89
N THR A 83 -0.01 35.05 8.99
CA THR A 83 0.98 36.02 8.53
C THR A 83 2.01 35.36 7.62
N ILE A 84 2.34 36.04 6.52
CA ILE A 84 3.37 35.66 5.57
C ILE A 84 4.46 36.73 5.59
N ILE A 85 5.72 36.32 5.76
CA ILE A 85 6.87 37.21 5.66
C ILE A 85 7.85 36.65 4.63
N LEU A 86 8.01 37.35 3.50
CA LEU A 86 8.98 37.01 2.47
C LEU A 86 10.28 37.77 2.74
N ILE A 87 11.40 37.06 2.80
CA ILE A 87 12.70 37.58 3.21
C ILE A 87 13.61 37.71 2.00
N SER A 88 13.94 38.96 1.63
CA SER A 88 15.04 39.27 0.72
C SER A 88 16.33 39.46 1.52
N GLN A 89 17.19 38.43 1.51
CA GLN A 89 18.33 38.35 2.43
C GLN A 89 19.39 39.42 2.16
N ASN A 90 19.83 39.57 0.90
CA ASN A 90 20.91 40.47 0.52
C ASN A 90 20.45 41.93 0.38
N ASP A 91 19.16 42.15 0.11
CA ASP A 91 18.58 43.50 0.11
C ASP A 91 18.29 44.00 1.53
N GLU A 92 18.35 43.11 2.52
CA GLU A 92 18.02 43.39 3.91
C GLU A 92 16.56 43.92 4.04
N VAL A 93 15.61 43.29 3.35
CA VAL A 93 14.19 43.68 3.30
C VAL A 93 13.27 42.47 3.53
N ALA A 94 12.24 42.66 4.35
CA ALA A 94 11.11 41.75 4.51
C ALA A 94 9.83 42.34 3.91
N TYR A 95 9.00 41.48 3.33
CA TYR A 95 7.69 41.81 2.78
C TYR A 95 6.61 41.08 3.58
N HIS A 96 5.78 41.83 4.28
CA HIS A 96 4.74 41.30 5.14
C HIS A 96 3.37 41.33 4.44
N PHE A 97 2.68 40.19 4.50
CA PHE A 97 1.31 40.03 4.03
C PHE A 97 0.46 39.29 5.07
N ARG A 98 -0.86 39.50 5.00
CA ARG A 98 -1.86 38.77 5.79
C ARG A 98 -2.45 37.65 4.96
N SER A 99 -2.48 36.44 5.51
CA SER A 99 -3.01 35.24 4.83
C SER A 99 -4.50 35.35 4.49
N GLU A 100 -5.29 36.10 5.26
CA GLU A 100 -6.72 36.28 4.99
C GLU A 100 -6.98 36.93 3.62
N ASN A 101 -6.07 37.79 3.15
CA ASN A 101 -6.20 38.45 1.86
C ASN A 101 -6.08 37.46 0.68
N TYR A 102 -5.59 36.26 0.95
CA TYR A 102 -5.41 35.18 -0.02
C TYR A 102 -6.26 33.96 0.34
N PHE A 103 -7.33 34.13 1.12
CA PHE A 103 -8.17 33.04 1.59
C PHE A 103 -8.64 32.15 0.43
N LYS A 104 -9.06 32.75 -0.69
CA LYS A 104 -9.52 32.02 -1.87
C LYS A 104 -8.40 31.16 -2.47
N GLU A 105 -7.22 31.75 -2.68
CA GLU A 105 -6.06 31.07 -3.24
C GLU A 105 -5.52 29.98 -2.31
N ILE A 106 -5.66 30.13 -0.99
CA ILE A 106 -5.34 29.10 0.01
C ILE A 106 -6.31 27.91 -0.08
N HIS A 107 -7.56 28.14 -0.50
CA HIS A 107 -8.59 27.10 -0.65
C HIS A 107 -8.51 26.34 -1.99
N GLU A 108 -7.62 26.75 -2.90
CA GLU A 108 -7.36 26.01 -4.14
C GLU A 108 -6.46 24.77 -3.90
N PHE A 109 -6.62 23.75 -4.74
CA PHE A 109 -5.81 22.53 -4.71
C PHE A 109 -4.69 22.58 -5.77
N TYR A 110 -3.43 22.52 -5.33
CA TYR A 110 -2.26 22.59 -6.20
C TYR A 110 -1.60 21.22 -6.40
N TYR A 111 -1.45 20.78 -7.65
CA TYR A 111 -0.87 19.47 -8.01
C TYR A 111 0.67 19.46 -8.08
N SER A 112 1.30 20.63 -8.19
CA SER A 112 2.75 20.78 -8.30
C SER A 112 3.40 21.04 -6.92
N SER A 113 4.69 20.73 -6.79
CA SER A 113 5.46 21.12 -5.60
C SER A 113 5.44 22.64 -5.45
N ALA A 114 5.49 23.14 -4.22
CA ALA A 114 5.44 24.58 -3.94
C ALA A 114 6.56 25.40 -4.61
N SER A 115 7.62 24.76 -5.12
CA SER A 115 8.72 25.37 -5.88
C SER A 115 8.49 25.47 -7.39
N ASN A 116 7.42 24.87 -7.94
CA ASN A 116 7.12 24.77 -9.37
C ASN A 116 5.75 25.38 -9.69
N ASP A 117 5.58 25.96 -10.89
CA ASP A 117 4.34 26.60 -11.37
C ASP A 117 3.80 27.70 -10.44
N ASN A 118 4.66 28.63 -10.02
CA ASN A 118 4.35 29.68 -9.04
C ASN A 118 4.04 31.04 -9.66
N ASP A 119 3.68 31.10 -10.95
CA ASP A 119 3.38 32.36 -11.63
C ASP A 119 1.98 32.87 -11.24
N PHE A 120 1.87 33.36 -10.01
CA PHE A 120 0.64 33.90 -9.44
C PHE A 120 0.49 35.35 -9.88
N SER A 121 -0.76 35.77 -10.11
CA SER A 121 -1.11 37.17 -10.30
C SER A 121 -2.05 37.60 -9.18
N VAL A 122 -1.51 37.62 -7.96
CA VAL A 122 -2.24 38.01 -6.75
C VAL A 122 -1.98 39.48 -6.41
N ASP A 123 -2.93 40.09 -5.70
CA ASP A 123 -2.81 41.48 -5.28
C ASP A 123 -1.74 41.63 -4.19
N VAL A 124 -0.83 42.59 -4.38
CA VAL A 124 0.26 42.94 -3.45
C VAL A 124 0.13 44.36 -2.90
N SER A 125 -0.95 45.07 -3.22
CA SER A 125 -1.15 46.47 -2.88
C SER A 125 -1.25 46.74 -1.37
N GLY A 126 -1.64 45.74 -0.57
CA GLY A 126 -1.76 45.81 0.89
C GLY A 126 -0.51 45.40 1.68
N MET A 127 0.64 45.25 1.03
CA MET A 127 1.88 44.74 1.62
C MET A 127 2.62 45.81 2.46
N GLU A 128 3.15 45.41 3.61
CA GLU A 128 4.11 46.21 4.39
C GLU A 128 5.55 45.84 4.00
N THR A 129 6.40 46.84 3.70
CA THR A 129 7.84 46.62 3.44
C THR A 129 8.65 47.02 4.67
N ILE A 130 9.43 46.08 5.22
CA ILE A 130 10.20 46.25 6.45
C ILE A 130 11.69 46.15 6.10
N LYS A 131 12.46 47.22 6.32
CA LYS A 131 13.92 47.21 6.13
C LYS A 131 14.63 46.73 7.41
N TYR A 132 15.70 45.95 7.27
CA TYR A 132 16.45 45.45 8.42
C TYR A 132 17.24 46.54 9.13
N GLY A 133 17.61 46.23 10.37
CA GLY A 133 18.05 47.16 11.39
C GLY A 133 17.27 46.90 12.68
N LYS A 134 17.68 47.52 13.80
CA LYS A 134 17.07 47.27 15.11
C LYS A 134 15.54 47.41 15.08
N VAL A 135 15.04 48.50 14.50
CA VAL A 135 13.60 48.80 14.38
C VAL A 135 12.86 47.78 13.50
N GLY A 136 13.47 47.30 12.41
CA GLY A 136 12.85 46.32 11.52
C GLY A 136 12.74 44.93 12.16
N PHE A 137 13.78 44.49 12.87
CA PHE A 137 13.72 43.23 13.63
C PHE A 137 12.74 43.30 14.80
N ASP A 138 12.65 44.45 15.49
CA ASP A 138 11.65 44.66 16.54
C ASP A 138 10.22 44.57 15.96
N ARG A 139 9.98 45.12 14.75
CA ARG A 139 8.70 44.97 14.04
C ARG A 139 8.38 43.53 13.66
N ILE A 140 9.37 42.75 13.18
CA ILE A 140 9.16 41.33 12.85
C ILE A 140 8.88 40.51 14.12
N LYS A 141 9.54 40.82 15.25
CA LYS A 141 9.23 40.19 16.54
C LYS A 141 7.83 40.52 17.02
N GLU A 142 7.40 41.78 16.90
CA GLU A 142 6.02 42.19 17.18
C GLU A 142 5.03 41.40 16.32
N LEU A 143 5.29 41.23 15.03
CA LEU A 143 4.46 40.39 14.15
C LEU A 143 4.42 38.94 14.65
N ILE A 144 5.55 38.33 15.00
CA ILE A 144 5.59 36.97 15.58
C ILE A 144 4.78 36.89 16.87
N GLU A 145 4.86 37.87 17.76
CA GLU A 145 4.15 37.88 19.04
C GLU A 145 2.63 38.11 18.89
N THR A 146 2.22 38.83 17.84
CA THR A 146 0.82 39.20 17.59
C THR A 146 0.10 38.30 16.58
N SER A 147 0.84 37.43 15.88
CA SER A 147 0.31 36.49 14.90
C SER A 147 -0.33 35.26 15.56
N ASP A 148 -1.22 34.64 14.81
CA ASP A 148 -1.94 33.41 15.18
C ASP A 148 -2.24 32.60 13.90
N TYR A 149 -3.32 31.83 13.87
CA TYR A 149 -3.73 31.07 12.69
C TYR A 149 -5.09 31.54 12.19
N ILE A 150 -5.30 31.52 10.86
CA ILE A 150 -6.61 31.85 10.28
C ILE A 150 -7.58 30.68 10.40
N LYS A 151 -8.87 30.98 10.52
CA LYS A 151 -9.90 29.97 10.30
C LYS A 151 -9.98 29.61 8.82
N VAL A 152 -10.12 28.32 8.52
CA VAL A 152 -10.31 27.81 7.16
C VAL A 152 -11.60 26.99 7.05
N ASP A 153 -12.15 26.88 5.84
CA ASP A 153 -13.34 26.08 5.61
C ASP A 153 -12.99 24.59 5.55
N VAL A 154 -13.83 23.77 6.17
CA VAL A 154 -13.80 22.32 6.04
C VAL A 154 -14.40 21.93 4.69
N ASP A 155 -13.64 21.21 3.89
CA ASP A 155 -14.06 20.71 2.58
C ASP A 155 -13.50 19.31 2.32
N VAL A 156 -13.78 18.77 1.13
CA VAL A 156 -13.29 17.45 0.74
C VAL A 156 -11.77 17.31 0.66
N ASN A 157 -11.03 18.41 0.52
CA ASN A 157 -9.58 18.40 0.39
C ASN A 157 -8.89 18.29 1.75
N ASN A 158 -9.49 18.76 2.84
CA ASN A 158 -8.88 18.75 4.18
C ASN A 158 -9.56 17.81 5.19
N VAL A 159 -10.82 17.43 4.99
CA VAL A 159 -11.62 16.69 6.00
C VAL A 159 -10.99 15.35 6.41
N ILE A 160 -10.34 14.62 5.49
CA ILE A 160 -9.66 13.35 5.80
C ILE A 160 -8.46 13.59 6.71
N ALA A 161 -7.68 14.64 6.45
CA ALA A 161 -6.51 14.95 7.26
C ALA A 161 -6.91 15.49 8.63
N LEU A 162 -7.98 16.28 8.70
CA LEU A 162 -8.62 16.68 9.95
C LEU A 162 -9.09 15.46 10.75
N ALA A 163 -9.77 14.48 10.11
CA ALA A 163 -10.19 13.26 10.79
C ALA A 163 -8.99 12.50 11.40
N ARG A 164 -7.91 12.30 10.62
CA ARG A 164 -6.68 11.65 11.10
C ARG A 164 -6.05 12.37 12.28
N ARG A 165 -5.93 13.70 12.21
CA ARG A 165 -5.42 14.52 13.31
C ARG A 165 -6.29 14.36 14.55
N PHE A 166 -7.61 14.46 14.38
CA PHE A 166 -8.59 14.30 15.45
C PHE A 166 -8.43 12.96 16.19
N TYR A 167 -8.34 11.83 15.48
CA TYR A 167 -8.18 10.51 16.10
C TYR A 167 -6.80 10.30 16.73
N SER A 168 -5.75 10.87 16.13
CA SER A 168 -4.39 10.75 16.67
C SER A 168 -4.25 11.43 18.03
N GLU A 169 -4.96 12.56 18.21
CA GLU A 169 -4.95 13.37 19.43
C GLU A 169 -6.09 12.98 20.40
N ASN A 170 -7.16 12.36 19.89
CA ASN A 170 -8.32 11.87 20.66
C ASN A 170 -8.56 10.38 20.38
N LYS A 171 -7.71 9.52 20.97
CA LYS A 171 -7.69 8.06 20.72
C LYS A 171 -8.99 7.30 21.03
N THR A 172 -9.95 7.96 21.67
CA THR A 172 -11.22 7.40 22.11
C THR A 172 -12.39 7.81 21.23
N ALA A 173 -12.16 8.74 20.31
CA ALA A 173 -13.19 9.36 19.50
C ALA A 173 -13.47 8.56 18.23
N ASN A 174 -14.73 8.60 17.77
CA ASN A 174 -15.19 7.93 16.55
C ASN A 174 -15.63 8.95 15.47
N LYS A 175 -16.07 8.45 14.31
CA LYS A 175 -16.56 9.27 13.19
C LYS A 175 -17.68 10.24 13.58
N ASN A 176 -18.59 9.84 14.45
CA ASN A 176 -19.65 10.74 14.92
C ASN A 176 -19.06 11.89 15.74
N ASP A 177 -18.09 11.60 16.60
CA ASP A 177 -17.42 12.63 17.40
C ASP A 177 -16.67 13.61 16.48
N PHE A 178 -15.99 13.11 15.44
CA PHE A 178 -15.32 13.95 14.45
C PHE A 178 -16.31 14.81 13.64
N LEU A 179 -17.40 14.21 13.15
CA LEU A 179 -18.42 14.94 12.39
C LEU A 179 -19.15 15.99 13.24
N ASN A 180 -19.29 15.76 14.54
CA ASN A 180 -19.77 16.76 15.47
C ASN A 180 -18.73 17.86 15.71
N GLU A 181 -17.47 17.48 15.87
CA GLU A 181 -16.36 18.42 16.06
C GLU A 181 -16.23 19.39 14.88
N ILE A 182 -16.30 18.94 13.62
CA ILE A 182 -16.22 19.89 12.49
C ILE A 182 -17.43 20.83 12.39
N ARG A 183 -18.59 20.48 12.98
CA ARG A 183 -19.79 21.33 13.01
C ARG A 183 -19.75 22.30 14.19
N GLN A 184 -19.30 21.82 15.34
CA GLN A 184 -19.18 22.56 16.58
C GLN A 184 -17.74 22.45 17.10
N PRO A 185 -16.80 23.18 16.47
CA PRO A 185 -15.39 23.04 16.76
C PRO A 185 -15.06 23.48 18.19
N ASN A 186 -14.65 22.51 19.00
CA ASN A 186 -14.11 22.73 20.35
C ASN A 186 -12.62 22.38 20.41
N PHE A 187 -12.22 21.34 19.69
CA PHE A 187 -10.85 20.88 19.53
C PHE A 187 -10.12 21.66 18.41
N PHE A 188 -10.71 21.77 17.22
CA PHE A 188 -10.15 22.52 16.09
C PHE A 188 -10.47 24.00 16.19
N LYS A 189 -9.59 24.78 16.83
CA LYS A 189 -9.79 26.23 17.01
C LYS A 189 -9.85 27.04 15.71
N TYR A 190 -9.19 26.53 14.65
CA TYR A 190 -8.91 27.26 13.42
C TYR A 190 -9.64 26.69 12.19
N ILE A 191 -10.80 26.05 12.41
CA ILE A 191 -11.74 25.75 11.33
C ILE A 191 -13.00 26.60 11.49
N ASN A 192 -13.61 26.95 10.37
CA ASN A 192 -15.00 27.38 10.35
C ASN A 192 -15.90 26.17 10.59
N SER A 193 -17.00 26.38 11.32
CA SER A 193 -18.03 25.36 11.47
C SER A 193 -18.49 24.90 10.09
N TYR A 194 -18.52 23.59 9.88
CA TYR A 194 -19.20 23.01 8.73
C TYR A 194 -20.71 23.22 8.92
N THR A 195 -21.28 24.19 8.19
CA THR A 195 -22.62 24.75 8.47
C THR A 195 -23.78 23.97 7.86
N LYS A 196 -23.51 22.86 7.16
CA LYS A 196 -24.60 21.98 6.68
C LYS A 196 -25.23 21.22 7.83
N GLU A 197 -26.48 20.82 7.62
CA GLU A 197 -27.26 20.05 8.61
C GLU A 197 -26.52 18.78 9.08
N ILE A 198 -26.89 18.27 10.25
CA ILE A 198 -26.16 17.16 10.90
C ILE A 198 -26.19 15.85 10.10
N ASP A 199 -27.24 15.68 9.30
CA ASP A 199 -27.47 14.58 8.37
C ASP A 199 -27.05 14.92 6.92
N ASP A 200 -26.71 16.17 6.63
CA ASP A 200 -26.23 16.60 5.33
C ASP A 200 -24.69 16.53 5.23
N ASN A 201 -24.21 15.35 4.83
CA ASN A 201 -22.81 15.09 4.50
C ASN A 201 -22.59 14.93 2.99
N SER A 202 -23.45 15.52 2.14
CA SER A 202 -23.48 15.24 0.70
C SER A 202 -22.13 15.48 -0.01
N GLU A 203 -21.37 16.46 0.47
CA GLU A 203 -20.05 16.83 -0.06
C GLU A 203 -18.97 15.81 0.29
N PHE A 204 -19.15 15.09 1.39
CA PHE A 204 -18.25 14.03 1.83
C PHE A 204 -18.74 12.65 1.41
N GLY A 205 -19.90 12.51 0.76
CA GLY A 205 -20.54 11.23 0.50
C GLY A 205 -19.58 10.16 -0.04
N TYR A 206 -18.85 10.47 -1.11
CA TYR A 206 -17.88 9.57 -1.74
C TYR A 206 -16.58 9.32 -0.94
N ILE A 207 -16.39 9.97 0.20
CA ILE A 207 -15.26 9.77 1.11
C ILE A 207 -15.69 9.46 2.55
N MET A 208 -16.99 9.28 2.82
CA MET A 208 -17.50 9.01 4.17
C MET A 208 -16.86 7.76 4.78
N ASP A 209 -16.64 6.74 3.96
CA ASP A 209 -15.98 5.49 4.34
C ASP A 209 -14.55 5.73 4.88
N LYS A 210 -13.90 6.82 4.42
CA LYS A 210 -12.52 7.23 4.79
C LYS A 210 -12.45 8.16 6.00
N LEU A 211 -13.59 8.58 6.53
CA LEU A 211 -13.63 9.39 7.75
C LEU A 211 -13.67 8.53 9.02
N ASN A 212 -13.82 7.21 8.88
CA ASN A 212 -13.69 6.27 9.99
C ASN A 212 -12.27 6.34 10.58
N ASP A 213 -12.11 6.02 11.86
CA ASP A 213 -10.79 5.93 12.47
C ASP A 213 -9.97 4.78 11.85
N ASP A 214 -8.64 4.84 11.93
CA ASP A 214 -7.74 3.87 11.27
C ASP A 214 -8.04 2.42 11.68
N MET A 215 -8.61 2.19 12.87
CA MET A 215 -8.90 0.87 13.41
C MET A 215 -10.25 0.37 12.91
N LEU A 216 -11.27 1.23 12.82
CA LEU A 216 -12.53 0.91 12.16
C LEU A 216 -12.35 0.73 10.65
N GLN A 217 -11.54 1.56 9.97
CA GLN A 217 -11.20 1.37 8.55
C GLN A 217 -10.54 0.01 8.28
N GLN A 218 -9.68 -0.41 9.20
CA GLN A 218 -9.15 -1.77 9.19
C GLN A 218 -10.29 -2.74 9.42
N GLU A 219 -11.01 -2.70 10.55
CA GLU A 219 -12.07 -3.65 10.94
C GLU A 219 -13.20 -3.84 9.91
N ILE A 220 -13.63 -2.78 9.23
CA ILE A 220 -14.70 -2.84 8.21
C ILE A 220 -14.16 -3.12 6.81
N GLY A 221 -12.83 -3.23 6.63
CA GLY A 221 -12.17 -3.44 5.34
C GLY A 221 -12.61 -2.46 4.25
N ALA A 222 -12.95 -1.22 4.62
CA ALA A 222 -13.49 -0.22 3.72
C ALA A 222 -12.48 0.12 2.62
N TYR A 223 -12.65 -0.49 1.46
CA TYR A 223 -12.03 -0.01 0.24
C TYR A 223 -13.07 0.73 -0.57
N TYR A 224 -12.98 2.05 -0.52
CA TYR A 224 -13.59 2.94 -1.49
C TYR A 224 -13.37 2.40 -2.92
N THR A 225 -14.45 2.20 -3.67
CA THR A 225 -14.38 1.87 -5.10
C THR A 225 -14.24 3.17 -5.91
N PRO A 226 -13.15 3.36 -6.68
CA PRO A 226 -13.02 4.54 -7.54
C PRO A 226 -14.11 4.56 -8.59
N VAL A 227 -14.79 5.70 -8.74
CA VAL A 227 -15.89 5.92 -9.69
C VAL A 227 -15.53 5.48 -11.11
N GLU A 228 -14.30 5.78 -11.54
CA GLU A 228 -13.79 5.40 -12.85
C GLU A 228 -13.76 3.88 -13.02
N TYR A 229 -13.30 3.15 -12.01
CA TYR A 229 -13.30 1.69 -12.03
C TYR A 229 -14.70 1.10 -11.84
N SER A 230 -15.58 1.74 -11.06
CA SER A 230 -16.98 1.36 -10.97
C SER A 230 -17.64 1.42 -12.35
N GLU A 231 -17.48 2.53 -13.07
CA GLU A 231 -18.01 2.73 -14.42
C GLU A 231 -17.53 1.64 -15.37
N LYS A 232 -16.23 1.29 -15.31
CA LYS A 232 -15.69 0.20 -16.12
C LYS A 232 -16.32 -1.15 -15.78
N SER A 233 -16.51 -1.44 -14.49
CA SER A 233 -17.12 -2.70 -14.04
C SER A 233 -18.60 -2.84 -14.40
N LEU A 234 -19.31 -1.74 -14.72
CA LEU A 234 -20.67 -1.81 -15.26
C LEU A 234 -20.75 -2.57 -16.59
N GLU A 235 -19.66 -2.70 -17.34
CA GLU A 235 -19.62 -3.58 -18.52
C GLU A 235 -19.87 -5.05 -18.14
N LEU A 236 -19.35 -5.50 -16.98
CA LEU A 236 -19.58 -6.85 -16.47
C LEU A 236 -21.01 -7.00 -15.97
N LEU A 237 -21.53 -6.00 -15.24
CA LEU A 237 -22.91 -5.97 -14.79
C LEU A 237 -23.89 -6.06 -15.97
N ARG A 238 -23.72 -5.21 -16.97
CA ARG A 238 -24.57 -5.18 -18.18
C ARG A 238 -24.50 -6.49 -18.95
N LYS A 239 -23.33 -7.14 -18.97
CA LYS A 239 -23.19 -8.49 -19.53
C LYS A 239 -24.00 -9.53 -18.75
N ALA A 240 -24.06 -9.43 -17.42
CA ALA A 240 -24.92 -10.29 -16.59
C ALA A 240 -26.41 -10.02 -16.87
N ILE A 241 -26.81 -8.75 -16.98
CA ILE A 241 -28.20 -8.36 -17.32
C ILE A 241 -28.62 -8.92 -18.69
N ILE A 242 -27.75 -8.85 -19.70
CA ILE A 242 -28.03 -9.40 -21.04
C ILE A 242 -28.25 -10.91 -21.01
N GLN A 243 -27.65 -11.63 -20.07
CA GLN A 243 -27.76 -13.09 -19.94
C GLN A 243 -29.00 -13.54 -19.15
N VAL A 244 -29.78 -12.59 -18.61
CA VAL A 244 -31.06 -12.90 -17.96
C VAL A 244 -31.98 -13.63 -18.96
N PRO A 245 -32.53 -14.80 -18.61
CA PRO A 245 -33.39 -15.56 -19.51
C PRO A 245 -34.60 -14.75 -19.98
N ALA A 246 -34.97 -14.91 -21.25
CA ALA A 246 -36.12 -14.21 -21.81
C ALA A 246 -37.40 -14.49 -20.99
N GLY A 247 -38.08 -13.42 -20.57
CA GLY A 247 -39.29 -13.50 -19.75
C GLY A 247 -39.05 -13.51 -18.24
N ASN A 248 -37.80 -13.54 -17.78
CA ASN A 248 -37.44 -13.30 -16.40
C ASN A 248 -37.22 -11.81 -16.13
N ASP A 249 -37.52 -11.39 -14.90
CA ASP A 249 -37.01 -10.14 -14.32
C ASP A 249 -35.63 -10.40 -13.67
N TYR A 250 -34.97 -9.36 -13.17
CA TYR A 250 -33.72 -9.48 -12.43
C TYR A 250 -33.66 -8.55 -11.21
N VAL A 251 -32.81 -8.93 -10.26
CA VAL A 251 -32.42 -8.11 -9.10
C VAL A 251 -30.91 -7.99 -9.05
N ILE A 252 -30.41 -6.79 -8.77
CA ILE A 252 -29.01 -6.50 -8.51
C ILE A 252 -28.86 -6.35 -6.99
N ILE A 253 -27.93 -7.06 -6.37
CA ILE A 253 -27.74 -7.00 -4.92
C ILE A 253 -26.29 -6.62 -4.63
N ASP A 254 -26.10 -5.47 -3.98
CA ASP A 254 -24.85 -5.12 -3.30
C ASP A 254 -25.06 -5.21 -1.80
N ARG A 255 -24.37 -6.17 -1.18
CA ARG A 255 -24.47 -6.46 0.25
C ARG A 255 -23.55 -5.58 1.10
N CYS A 256 -22.74 -4.74 0.48
CA CYS A 256 -21.71 -3.92 1.11
C CYS A 256 -21.45 -2.64 0.30
N ALA A 257 -22.53 -1.95 -0.07
CA ALA A 257 -22.51 -0.79 -0.96
C ALA A 257 -21.77 0.43 -0.38
N GLY A 258 -21.58 0.47 0.95
CA GLY A 258 -21.06 1.66 1.63
C GLY A 258 -21.96 2.86 1.34
N THR A 259 -21.39 3.90 0.74
CA THR A 259 -22.13 5.09 0.25
C THR A 259 -22.67 4.98 -1.18
N GLY A 260 -22.51 3.84 -1.86
CA GLY A 260 -23.06 3.59 -3.19
C GLY A 260 -22.14 4.02 -4.34
N ASN A 261 -20.82 3.93 -4.14
CA ASN A 261 -19.82 4.29 -5.16
C ASN A 261 -19.83 3.34 -6.38
N LEU A 262 -20.31 2.12 -6.21
CA LEU A 262 -20.40 1.13 -7.29
C LEU A 262 -21.60 1.44 -8.21
N GLU A 263 -22.64 2.05 -7.64
CA GLU A 263 -23.92 2.40 -8.27
C GLU A 263 -23.91 3.76 -8.97
N GLU A 264 -22.92 4.62 -8.69
CA GLU A 264 -22.94 6.04 -9.10
C GLU A 264 -23.19 6.26 -10.60
N LYS A 265 -22.71 5.34 -11.45
CA LYS A 265 -22.85 5.43 -12.92
C LYS A 265 -23.91 4.49 -13.51
N MET A 266 -24.72 3.86 -12.67
CA MET A 266 -25.87 3.08 -13.12
C MET A 266 -26.96 4.01 -13.67
N THR A 267 -27.68 3.51 -14.67
CA THR A 267 -28.90 4.16 -15.19
C THR A 267 -30.06 4.02 -14.21
N ASP A 268 -31.07 4.87 -14.31
CA ASP A 268 -32.25 4.76 -13.44
C ASP A 268 -33.00 3.43 -13.63
N GLU A 269 -32.96 2.84 -14.83
CA GLU A 269 -33.52 1.50 -15.04
C GLU A 269 -32.69 0.42 -14.33
N GLU A 270 -31.35 0.51 -14.33
CA GLU A 270 -30.51 -0.42 -13.54
C GLU A 270 -30.77 -0.25 -12.04
N LEU A 271 -30.83 0.99 -11.54
CA LEU A 271 -31.03 1.31 -10.12
C LEU A 271 -32.37 0.79 -9.59
N LYS A 272 -33.46 0.89 -10.37
CA LYS A 272 -34.77 0.31 -10.00
C LYS A 272 -34.74 -1.19 -9.76
N HIS A 273 -33.65 -1.88 -10.13
CA HIS A 273 -33.45 -3.30 -9.88
C HIS A 273 -32.52 -3.58 -8.68
N CYS A 274 -31.95 -2.55 -8.05
CA CYS A 274 -30.97 -2.68 -6.98
C CYS A 274 -31.59 -2.88 -5.59
N ILE A 275 -30.94 -3.74 -4.80
CA ILE A 275 -31.03 -3.80 -3.34
C ILE A 275 -29.65 -3.47 -2.80
N LEU A 276 -29.55 -2.40 -2.02
CA LEU A 276 -28.28 -1.88 -1.49
C LEU A 276 -28.23 -2.04 0.02
N ASN A 277 -27.05 -2.35 0.56
CA ASN A 277 -26.85 -2.55 1.99
C ASN A 277 -25.54 -1.94 2.49
N THR A 278 -25.59 -1.30 3.66
CA THR A 278 -24.42 -1.05 4.51
C THR A 278 -24.84 -1.13 5.97
N TYR A 279 -23.89 -1.50 6.84
CA TYR A 279 -24.11 -1.58 8.28
C TYR A 279 -23.51 -0.39 9.05
N GLU A 280 -22.72 0.48 8.42
CA GLU A 280 -22.23 1.70 9.08
C GLU A 280 -23.29 2.81 9.00
N TYR A 281 -23.55 3.48 10.13
CA TYR A 281 -24.69 4.36 10.28
C TYR A 281 -24.63 5.59 9.35
N PHE A 282 -23.48 6.24 9.19
CA PHE A 282 -23.40 7.43 8.32
C PHE A 282 -23.33 7.07 6.84
N GLU A 283 -22.67 5.97 6.49
CA GLU A 283 -22.76 5.42 5.13
C GLU A 283 -24.22 5.12 4.77
N TRP A 284 -24.97 4.52 5.69
CA TRP A 284 -26.40 4.22 5.50
C TRP A 284 -27.26 5.47 5.29
N LEU A 285 -27.03 6.54 6.07
CA LEU A 285 -27.72 7.82 5.89
C LEU A 285 -27.47 8.38 4.48
N GLU A 286 -26.21 8.39 4.04
CA GLU A 286 -25.83 8.92 2.74
C GLU A 286 -26.36 8.04 1.59
N LEU A 287 -26.25 6.72 1.73
CA LEU A 287 -26.78 5.75 0.76
C LEU A 287 -28.29 5.94 0.56
N ARG A 288 -29.05 6.11 1.65
CA ARG A 288 -30.49 6.42 1.57
C ARG A 288 -30.75 7.77 0.92
N ARG A 289 -30.04 8.82 1.34
CA ARG A 289 -30.18 10.17 0.76
C ARG A 289 -29.99 10.16 -0.76
N GLN A 290 -29.04 9.35 -1.25
CA GLN A 290 -28.74 9.26 -2.68
C GLN A 290 -29.69 8.35 -3.47
N TYR A 291 -30.13 7.24 -2.88
CA TYR A 291 -30.71 6.13 -3.64
C TYR A 291 -32.07 5.64 -3.18
N GLU A 292 -32.58 6.01 -2.00
CA GLU A 292 -33.79 5.42 -1.40
C GLU A 292 -34.99 5.42 -2.36
N ASP A 293 -35.24 6.51 -3.07
CA ASP A 293 -36.37 6.64 -4.00
C ASP A 293 -36.07 6.11 -5.42
N ARG A 294 -34.84 5.63 -5.66
CA ARG A 294 -34.35 5.18 -6.98
C ARG A 294 -34.12 3.68 -7.05
N VAL A 295 -34.03 2.99 -5.91
CA VAL A 295 -33.75 1.56 -5.82
C VAL A 295 -34.93 0.76 -5.26
N ARG A 296 -34.89 -0.57 -5.37
CA ARG A 296 -35.97 -1.41 -4.82
C ARG A 296 -36.00 -1.33 -3.29
N TYR A 297 -34.82 -1.31 -2.68
CA TYR A 297 -34.67 -1.42 -1.24
C TYR A 297 -33.27 -1.00 -0.76
N VAL A 298 -33.21 -0.21 0.31
CA VAL A 298 -31.98 0.04 1.08
C VAL A 298 -32.10 -0.66 2.43
N VAL A 299 -31.14 -1.52 2.74
CA VAL A 299 -31.02 -2.23 4.02
C VAL A 299 -30.03 -1.48 4.91
N PRO A 300 -30.34 -1.30 6.21
CA PRO A 300 -31.61 -1.57 6.89
C PRO A 300 -32.75 -0.58 6.58
N LYS A 301 -34.01 -0.95 6.85
CA LYS A 301 -35.17 -0.03 6.71
C LYS A 301 -35.13 1.17 7.66
N SER A 302 -34.50 1.01 8.82
CA SER A 302 -34.45 2.04 9.86
C SER A 302 -33.21 1.85 10.72
N ALA A 303 -32.80 2.90 11.41
CA ALA A 303 -31.71 2.85 12.39
C ALA A 303 -32.18 2.39 13.79
N ALA A 304 -33.24 1.57 13.89
CA ALA A 304 -33.85 1.21 15.19
C ALA A 304 -32.89 0.43 16.12
N THR A 305 -31.95 -0.34 15.57
CA THR A 305 -30.93 -1.07 16.35
C THR A 305 -29.60 -0.33 16.44
N TYR A 306 -29.52 0.92 15.94
CA TYR A 306 -28.31 1.71 16.05
C TYR A 306 -27.93 1.90 17.52
N VAL A 307 -26.71 1.48 17.88
CA VAL A 307 -26.17 1.68 19.22
C VAL A 307 -25.14 2.80 19.17
N ARG A 308 -25.47 3.92 19.83
CA ARG A 308 -24.55 5.06 19.97
C ARG A 308 -23.24 4.58 20.62
N GLY A 309 -22.13 4.79 19.92
CA GLY A 309 -20.79 4.35 20.32
C GLY A 309 -20.29 3.10 19.60
N GLU A 310 -21.17 2.31 18.96
CA GLU A 310 -20.78 1.20 18.08
C GLU A 310 -20.69 1.62 16.60
N GLY A 311 -21.36 2.70 16.20
CA GLY A 311 -21.29 3.24 14.83
C GLY A 311 -22.00 2.38 13.76
N VAL A 312 -22.67 1.31 14.17
CA VAL A 312 -23.24 0.31 13.26
C VAL A 312 -24.72 0.02 13.52
N ILE A 313 -25.40 -0.50 12.51
CA ILE A 313 -26.80 -0.97 12.52
C ILE A 313 -26.79 -2.49 12.32
N LYS A 314 -27.33 -3.25 13.27
CA LYS A 314 -27.16 -4.72 13.32
C LYS A 314 -27.78 -5.44 12.12
N GLU A 315 -28.94 -5.01 11.65
CA GLU A 315 -29.61 -5.62 10.50
C GLU A 315 -28.86 -5.39 9.19
N GLY A 316 -27.90 -4.47 9.16
CA GLY A 316 -27.08 -4.23 7.98
C GLY A 316 -25.95 -5.24 7.84
N ASP A 317 -25.68 -6.07 8.85
CA ASP A 317 -24.58 -7.03 8.77
C ASP A 317 -24.96 -8.21 7.85
N ALA A 318 -24.43 -8.15 6.63
CA ALA A 318 -24.71 -9.10 5.55
C ALA A 318 -24.31 -10.55 5.83
N LEU A 319 -23.51 -10.79 6.88
CA LEU A 319 -22.99 -12.11 7.25
C LEU A 319 -23.78 -12.74 8.42
N THR A 320 -24.88 -12.12 8.82
CA THR A 320 -25.77 -12.63 9.87
C THR A 320 -26.93 -13.47 9.32
N GLU A 321 -27.52 -14.28 10.19
CA GLU A 321 -28.74 -15.02 9.87
C GLU A 321 -29.92 -14.08 9.59
N ASP A 322 -30.01 -12.96 10.32
CA ASP A 322 -31.09 -11.99 10.18
C ASP A 322 -31.11 -11.35 8.78
N PHE A 323 -29.95 -10.93 8.27
CA PHE A 323 -29.83 -10.41 6.91
C PHE A 323 -30.20 -11.48 5.87
N PHE A 324 -29.71 -12.71 6.03
CA PHE A 324 -30.07 -13.81 5.14
C PHE A 324 -31.58 -14.07 5.11
N LYS A 325 -32.26 -13.96 6.26
CA LYS A 325 -33.70 -14.19 6.40
C LYS A 325 -34.58 -12.99 6.05
N ASP A 326 -34.04 -11.82 5.68
CA ASP A 326 -34.84 -10.63 5.38
C ASP A 326 -35.87 -10.93 4.25
N PRO A 327 -37.19 -10.85 4.55
CA PRO A 327 -38.23 -11.19 3.58
C PRO A 327 -38.23 -10.26 2.36
N ASN A 328 -37.76 -9.02 2.51
CA ASN A 328 -37.70 -8.04 1.42
C ASN A 328 -36.62 -8.40 0.39
N ILE A 329 -35.60 -9.15 0.80
CA ILE A 329 -34.56 -9.69 -0.07
C ILE A 329 -35.00 -11.07 -0.59
N ARG A 330 -35.46 -11.96 0.31
CA ARG A 330 -35.81 -13.34 -0.03
C ARG A 330 -36.97 -13.48 -1.01
N GLN A 331 -37.89 -12.53 -1.07
CA GLN A 331 -38.96 -12.55 -2.08
C GLN A 331 -38.42 -12.60 -3.53
N TYR A 332 -37.27 -11.96 -3.80
CA TYR A 332 -36.63 -11.98 -5.12
C TYR A 332 -35.79 -13.25 -5.29
N ILE A 333 -35.00 -13.62 -4.27
CA ILE A 333 -34.12 -14.80 -4.31
C ILE A 333 -34.91 -16.12 -4.25
N ASN A 334 -36.18 -16.13 -3.87
CA ASN A 334 -37.00 -17.35 -3.91
C ASN A 334 -37.86 -17.42 -5.19
N ASN A 335 -37.87 -16.37 -6.02
CA ASN A 335 -38.64 -16.35 -7.25
C ASN A 335 -37.82 -16.95 -8.41
N PRO A 336 -38.25 -18.06 -9.03
CA PRO A 336 -37.53 -18.67 -10.16
C PRO A 336 -37.66 -17.86 -11.47
N LYS A 337 -38.57 -16.89 -11.54
CA LYS A 337 -38.69 -15.95 -12.66
C LYS A 337 -37.88 -14.67 -12.47
N VAL A 338 -37.05 -14.61 -11.41
CA VAL A 338 -36.14 -13.49 -11.15
C VAL A 338 -34.72 -14.04 -11.11
N SER A 339 -33.87 -13.53 -12.01
CA SER A 339 -32.43 -13.77 -11.99
C SER A 339 -31.76 -12.87 -10.95
N VAL A 340 -30.80 -13.43 -10.21
CA VAL A 340 -30.05 -12.73 -9.17
C VAL A 340 -28.66 -12.39 -9.67
N ILE A 341 -28.32 -11.11 -9.66
CA ILE A 341 -26.98 -10.61 -9.96
C ILE A 341 -26.41 -10.03 -8.67
N VAL A 342 -25.44 -10.70 -8.07
CA VAL A 342 -24.69 -10.13 -6.95
C VAL A 342 -23.58 -9.26 -7.55
N PHE A 343 -23.58 -7.96 -7.27
CA PHE A 343 -22.56 -7.03 -7.74
C PHE A 343 -22.03 -6.23 -6.56
N GLU A 344 -20.79 -6.51 -6.17
CA GLU A 344 -20.28 -6.00 -4.88
C GLU A 344 -18.75 -5.84 -4.86
N ASN A 345 -18.27 -4.98 -3.98
CA ASN A 345 -16.86 -4.86 -3.59
C ASN A 345 -16.71 -5.17 -2.09
N PRO A 346 -16.60 -6.45 -1.69
CA PRO A 346 -16.57 -6.83 -0.30
C PRO A 346 -15.33 -6.32 0.42
N PRO A 347 -15.43 -6.08 1.73
CA PRO A 347 -14.29 -5.68 2.52
C PRO A 347 -13.24 -6.79 2.61
N TYR A 348 -11.96 -6.41 2.50
CA TYR A 348 -10.83 -7.32 2.67
C TYR A 348 -9.71 -6.67 3.49
N PHE A 349 -8.72 -7.47 3.90
CA PHE A 349 -7.56 -6.98 4.65
C PHE A 349 -6.28 -7.37 3.95
N SER A 350 -5.33 -6.44 3.84
CA SER A 350 -3.97 -6.70 3.39
C SER A 350 -3.00 -6.76 4.59
N GLY A 351 -2.98 -7.88 5.33
CA GLY A 351 -2.04 -8.06 6.44
C GLY A 351 -1.94 -9.50 6.95
N THR A 352 -0.74 -9.92 7.37
CA THR A 352 -0.50 -11.26 7.96
C THR A 352 -1.10 -11.43 9.36
N ASN A 353 -1.62 -10.35 9.95
CA ASN A 353 -2.26 -10.39 11.26
C ASN A 353 -3.79 -10.41 11.08
N ASN A 354 -4.33 -11.57 10.71
CA ASN A 354 -5.76 -11.91 10.80
C ASN A 354 -6.34 -11.80 12.24
N GLN A 355 -5.57 -11.27 13.20
CA GLN A 355 -5.95 -11.06 14.60
C GLN A 355 -6.14 -9.58 14.96
N ALA A 356 -5.91 -8.65 14.04
CA ALA A 356 -6.01 -7.21 14.31
C ALA A 356 -7.44 -6.65 14.18
N ALA A 357 -8.46 -7.47 13.88
CA ALA A 357 -9.86 -7.08 14.00
C ALA A 357 -10.37 -7.16 15.46
N ILE A 358 -9.58 -6.66 16.40
CA ILE A 358 -9.91 -6.64 17.82
C ILE A 358 -9.48 -5.32 18.43
N VAL A 359 -10.18 -4.22 18.16
CA VAL A 359 -10.34 -3.15 19.15
C VAL A 359 -11.68 -2.43 18.96
N VAL A 360 -12.61 -2.69 19.88
CA VAL A 360 -13.60 -1.66 20.24
C VAL A 360 -12.85 -0.57 20.99
N ASN A 361 -12.98 0.67 20.52
CA ASN A 361 -12.74 1.94 21.21
C ASN A 361 -11.84 1.87 22.45
N ALA A 362 -10.68 2.52 22.39
CA ALA A 362 -9.87 2.84 23.57
C ALA A 362 -10.54 3.88 24.51
N ALA A 363 -11.88 3.95 24.56
CA ALA A 363 -12.66 4.99 25.22
C ALA A 363 -13.12 4.69 26.65
N SER A 364 -12.83 3.51 27.20
CA SER A 364 -13.05 3.24 28.62
C SER A 364 -11.69 3.08 29.28
N GLY A 365 -11.27 4.08 30.07
CA GLY A 365 -9.99 4.16 30.79
C GLY A 365 -9.72 3.07 31.83
N GLU A 366 -10.22 1.86 31.63
CA GLU A 366 -9.78 0.64 32.31
C GLU A 366 -8.95 -0.18 31.31
N GLY A 367 -7.74 -0.57 31.71
CA GLY A 367 -6.75 -1.26 30.87
C GLY A 367 -7.38 -2.21 29.85
N GLY A 368 -7.05 -1.98 28.57
CA GLY A 368 -7.64 -2.58 27.38
C GLY A 368 -8.17 -3.99 27.59
N LYS A 369 -9.48 -4.09 27.88
CA LYS A 369 -10.21 -5.32 27.66
C LYS A 369 -10.49 -5.38 26.17
N LYS A 370 -9.70 -6.19 25.47
CA LYS A 370 -10.02 -6.73 24.15
C LYS A 370 -11.52 -6.99 24.08
N ARG A 371 -12.19 -6.63 22.97
CA ARG A 371 -13.51 -7.20 22.67
C ARG A 371 -13.35 -8.69 22.92
N SER A 372 -14.15 -9.23 23.84
CA SER A 372 -14.02 -10.65 24.17
C SER A 372 -14.08 -11.41 22.85
N THR A 373 -13.28 -12.47 22.75
CA THR A 373 -13.36 -13.48 21.70
C THR A 373 -14.79 -13.99 21.45
N LYS A 374 -15.78 -13.62 22.28
CA LYS A 374 -17.21 -13.89 22.09
C LYS A 374 -17.87 -13.21 20.89
N SER A 375 -17.37 -12.10 20.35
CA SER A 375 -17.92 -11.59 19.06
C SER A 375 -17.46 -12.41 17.85
N VAL A 376 -16.44 -13.26 18.06
CA VAL A 376 -16.02 -14.35 17.16
C VAL A 376 -16.73 -15.66 17.51
N GLU A 377 -17.44 -15.72 18.64
CA GLU A 377 -18.33 -16.85 18.99
C GLU A 377 -19.65 -16.71 18.23
N ASN A 378 -19.62 -16.92 16.91
CA ASN A 378 -20.77 -17.25 16.02
C ASN A 378 -21.05 -16.21 14.92
N ASN A 379 -20.11 -16.00 13.99
CA ASN A 379 -20.49 -15.53 12.66
C ASN A 379 -21.19 -16.71 11.96
N TRP A 380 -22.49 -16.55 11.73
CA TRP A 380 -23.37 -17.58 11.18
C TRP A 380 -22.84 -18.17 9.86
N ILE A 381 -22.19 -17.35 9.02
CA ILE A 381 -21.53 -17.82 7.79
C ILE A 381 -20.30 -18.69 8.10
N ILE A 382 -19.46 -18.29 9.07
CA ILE A 382 -18.27 -19.06 9.46
C ILE A 382 -18.67 -20.46 9.94
N GLU A 383 -19.73 -20.58 10.75
CA GLU A 383 -20.25 -21.87 11.21
C GLU A 383 -20.66 -22.76 10.04
N ARG A 384 -21.47 -22.22 9.11
CA ARG A 384 -21.91 -22.96 7.91
C ARG A 384 -20.74 -23.39 7.03
N MET A 385 -19.71 -22.54 6.89
CA MET A 385 -18.49 -22.90 6.16
C MET A 385 -17.72 -24.02 6.87
N ILE A 386 -17.62 -24.01 8.20
CA ILE A 386 -16.96 -25.09 8.95
C ILE A 386 -17.70 -26.41 8.76
N ASP A 387 -19.03 -26.40 8.78
CA ASP A 387 -19.86 -27.58 8.53
C ASP A 387 -19.66 -28.16 7.11
N GLU A 388 -19.30 -27.32 6.14
CA GLU A 388 -18.90 -27.73 4.78
C GLU A 388 -17.40 -28.09 4.65
N GLY A 389 -16.73 -28.28 5.79
CA GLY A 389 -15.35 -28.75 5.86
C GLY A 389 -14.31 -27.70 5.48
N TYR A 390 -14.61 -26.41 5.63
CA TYR A 390 -13.60 -25.35 5.58
C TYR A 390 -12.88 -25.23 6.93
N THR A 391 -11.58 -24.90 6.89
CA THR A 391 -10.80 -24.67 8.11
C THR A 391 -10.97 -23.23 8.59
N LYS A 392 -10.84 -22.99 9.91
CA LYS A 392 -10.84 -21.62 10.46
C LYS A 392 -9.80 -20.72 9.80
N ALA A 393 -8.61 -21.25 9.53
CA ALA A 393 -7.54 -20.51 8.82
C ALA A 393 -7.94 -20.11 7.39
N SER A 394 -8.74 -20.95 6.71
CA SER A 394 -9.24 -20.66 5.37
C SER A 394 -10.37 -19.63 5.30
N ILE A 395 -11.08 -19.37 6.40
CA ILE A 395 -12.30 -18.52 6.40
C ILE A 395 -12.15 -17.27 7.26
N ALA A 396 -10.96 -17.03 7.82
CA ALA A 396 -10.65 -15.87 8.65
C ALA A 396 -10.72 -14.52 7.92
N ASN A 397 -10.80 -14.50 6.57
CA ASN A 397 -10.89 -13.27 5.79
C ASN A 397 -12.30 -13.05 5.25
N THR A 398 -12.86 -11.87 5.49
CA THR A 398 -14.26 -11.52 5.24
C THR A 398 -14.67 -11.64 3.78
N VAL A 399 -13.83 -11.25 2.81
CA VAL A 399 -14.12 -11.41 1.37
C VAL A 399 -14.42 -12.86 0.96
N ARG A 400 -13.84 -13.85 1.65
CA ARG A 400 -14.13 -15.26 1.39
C ARG A 400 -15.51 -15.64 1.87
N GLN A 401 -15.98 -15.04 2.96
CA GLN A 401 -17.32 -15.25 3.51
C GLN A 401 -18.37 -14.62 2.59
N PHE A 402 -18.11 -13.42 2.05
CA PHE A 402 -18.95 -12.79 1.03
C PHE A 402 -19.02 -13.63 -0.24
N ILE A 403 -17.88 -13.98 -0.85
CA ILE A 403 -17.87 -14.79 -2.08
C ILE A 403 -18.54 -16.15 -1.83
N TRP A 404 -18.28 -16.79 -0.67
CA TRP A 404 -18.87 -18.08 -0.35
C TRP A 404 -20.40 -18.01 -0.22
N SER A 405 -20.89 -17.04 0.54
CA SER A 405 -22.32 -16.87 0.74
C SER A 405 -23.03 -16.41 -0.54
N ALA A 406 -22.41 -15.58 -1.39
CA ALA A 406 -22.97 -15.21 -2.69
C ALA A 406 -23.30 -16.44 -3.53
N TYR A 407 -22.31 -17.32 -3.74
CA TYR A 407 -22.56 -18.50 -4.56
C TYR A 407 -23.57 -19.43 -3.91
N LYS A 408 -23.52 -19.58 -2.57
CA LYS A 408 -24.30 -20.60 -1.86
C LYS A 408 -25.77 -20.22 -1.74
N ASP A 409 -26.02 -18.94 -1.50
CA ASP A 409 -27.32 -18.43 -1.05
C ASP A 409 -28.06 -17.58 -2.07
N TYR A 410 -27.40 -17.22 -3.19
CA TYR A 410 -27.95 -16.29 -4.20
C TYR A 410 -27.93 -16.88 -5.61
N LEU A 411 -26.86 -17.58 -6.00
CA LEU A 411 -26.74 -18.21 -7.33
C LEU A 411 -27.42 -19.59 -7.34
N ARG A 412 -28.57 -19.70 -7.99
CA ARG A 412 -29.46 -20.87 -7.94
C ARG A 412 -29.72 -21.49 -9.30
N GLN A 413 -29.72 -20.68 -10.35
CA GLN A 413 -30.17 -21.08 -11.70
C GLN A 413 -29.42 -20.35 -12.81
N ASN A 414 -29.50 -20.88 -14.03
CA ASN A 414 -28.91 -20.21 -15.20
C ASN A 414 -29.48 -18.79 -15.34
N GLY A 415 -28.59 -17.83 -15.58
CA GLY A 415 -28.91 -16.40 -15.58
C GLY A 415 -28.62 -15.69 -14.26
N ASP A 416 -28.35 -16.43 -13.17
CA ASP A 416 -27.77 -15.85 -11.96
C ASP A 416 -26.26 -15.65 -12.14
N SER A 417 -25.74 -14.51 -11.69
CA SER A 417 -24.33 -14.13 -11.85
C SER A 417 -23.77 -13.48 -10.58
N LEU A 418 -22.45 -13.59 -10.41
CA LEU A 418 -21.67 -12.88 -9.41
C LEU A 418 -20.62 -12.01 -10.11
N VAL A 419 -20.67 -10.70 -9.90
CA VAL A 419 -19.66 -9.75 -10.32
C VAL A 419 -19.01 -9.19 -9.05
N VAL A 420 -17.76 -9.54 -8.79
CA VAL A 420 -17.16 -9.28 -7.46
C VAL A 420 -15.74 -8.75 -7.57
N TYR A 421 -15.43 -7.75 -6.74
CA TYR A 421 -14.06 -7.31 -6.54
C TYR A 421 -13.34 -8.18 -5.50
N SER A 422 -12.09 -8.55 -5.78
CA SER A 422 -11.20 -9.12 -4.75
C SER A 422 -9.73 -9.13 -5.20
N PRO A 423 -8.77 -9.20 -4.26
CA PRO A 423 -7.38 -9.57 -4.56
C PRO A 423 -7.27 -10.89 -5.34
N ALA A 424 -6.41 -10.93 -6.37
CA ALA A 424 -6.28 -12.11 -7.22
C ALA A 424 -5.92 -13.39 -6.43
N SER A 425 -5.11 -13.26 -5.38
CA SER A 425 -4.73 -14.38 -4.51
C SER A 425 -5.92 -15.19 -3.94
N TYR A 426 -7.11 -14.60 -3.83
CA TYR A 426 -8.32 -15.32 -3.39
C TYR A 426 -8.84 -16.30 -4.44
N PHE A 427 -8.60 -16.09 -5.72
CA PHE A 427 -8.93 -17.04 -6.78
C PHE A 427 -7.80 -18.05 -7.05
N ASN A 428 -6.55 -17.71 -6.73
CA ASN A 428 -5.38 -18.55 -7.01
C ASN A 428 -5.14 -19.62 -5.95
N TRP A 429 -5.41 -19.27 -4.68
CA TRP A 429 -5.13 -20.11 -3.52
C TRP A 429 -6.34 -20.94 -3.09
N TYR A 430 -7.53 -20.38 -3.28
CA TYR A 430 -8.75 -20.99 -2.79
C TYR A 430 -9.51 -21.59 -3.94
N ASP A 431 -9.72 -22.88 -3.76
CA ASP A 431 -10.43 -23.71 -4.71
C ASP A 431 -11.93 -23.55 -4.53
N ILE A 432 -12.41 -22.31 -4.69
CA ILE A 432 -13.84 -21.98 -4.70
C ILE A 432 -14.53 -22.92 -5.70
N GLN A 433 -13.90 -23.17 -6.86
CA GLN A 433 -14.44 -24.09 -7.85
C GLN A 433 -14.43 -25.59 -7.45
N SER A 434 -13.50 -26.10 -6.64
CA SER A 434 -13.56 -27.53 -6.26
C SER A 434 -14.61 -27.88 -5.22
N LYS A 435 -15.16 -26.88 -4.54
CA LYS A 435 -16.28 -27.07 -3.61
C LYS A 435 -17.60 -26.49 -4.11
N THR A 436 -17.56 -25.62 -5.12
CA THR A 436 -18.76 -24.97 -5.67
C THR A 436 -19.05 -25.45 -7.09
N LYS A 437 -19.93 -26.45 -7.22
CA LYS A 437 -20.50 -26.87 -8.51
C LYS A 437 -21.18 -25.70 -9.23
N HIS A 438 -21.23 -25.74 -10.55
CA HIS A 438 -21.95 -24.79 -11.41
C HIS A 438 -21.37 -23.37 -11.50
N LEU A 439 -20.34 -23.03 -10.74
CA LEU A 439 -19.71 -21.70 -10.82
C LEU A 439 -18.69 -21.64 -11.97
N LYS A 440 -19.02 -20.91 -13.02
CA LYS A 440 -18.24 -20.81 -14.26
C LYS A 440 -17.66 -19.41 -14.41
N PHE A 441 -16.37 -19.32 -14.71
CA PHE A 441 -15.76 -18.03 -15.05
C PHE A 441 -16.25 -17.58 -16.43
N ASP A 442 -16.59 -16.30 -16.55
CA ASP A 442 -16.93 -15.69 -17.84
C ASP A 442 -15.83 -14.74 -18.32
N THR A 443 -15.55 -13.68 -17.55
CA THR A 443 -14.50 -12.70 -17.86
C THR A 443 -14.15 -11.87 -16.62
N GLY A 444 -13.03 -11.14 -16.66
CA GLY A 444 -12.68 -10.22 -15.58
C GLY A 444 -11.72 -9.11 -15.98
N PHE A 445 -11.65 -8.11 -15.11
CA PHE A 445 -10.76 -6.96 -15.21
C PHE A 445 -9.76 -6.95 -14.05
N GLY A 446 -8.57 -6.41 -14.32
CA GLY A 446 -7.55 -6.13 -13.32
C GLY A 446 -7.33 -4.63 -13.19
N PHE A 447 -7.35 -4.13 -11.96
CA PHE A 447 -7.22 -2.72 -11.60
C PHE A 447 -6.06 -2.50 -10.63
N ASN A 448 -5.49 -1.30 -10.65
CA ASN A 448 -4.46 -0.92 -9.70
C ASN A 448 -5.06 -0.45 -8.37
N ARG A 449 -4.76 -1.20 -7.30
CA ARG A 449 -5.24 -0.96 -5.93
C ARG A 449 -4.87 0.43 -5.39
N LYS A 450 -3.85 1.10 -5.93
CA LYS A 450 -3.46 2.45 -5.49
C LYS A 450 -4.61 3.47 -5.53
N HIS A 451 -5.54 3.30 -6.48
CA HIS A 451 -6.68 4.19 -6.63
C HIS A 451 -7.78 3.94 -5.59
N PHE A 452 -7.78 2.78 -4.95
CA PHE A 452 -8.62 2.45 -3.79
C PHE A 452 -8.00 3.01 -2.48
N HIS A 453 -7.07 3.97 -2.59
CA HIS A 453 -6.34 4.60 -1.48
C HIS A 453 -5.47 3.65 -0.64
N ALA A 454 -4.95 2.59 -1.25
CA ALA A 454 -4.04 1.63 -0.62
C ALA A 454 -2.70 1.53 -1.38
N SER A 455 -1.81 0.62 -0.95
CA SER A 455 -0.59 0.34 -1.72
C SER A 455 -0.90 -0.30 -3.07
N ASP A 456 -0.03 -0.08 -4.04
CA ASP A 456 -0.18 -0.58 -5.41
C ASP A 456 -0.14 -2.12 -5.44
N ALA A 457 -1.21 -2.71 -5.97
CA ALA A 457 -1.38 -4.15 -6.17
C ALA A 457 -2.46 -4.45 -7.20
N LEU A 458 -2.52 -5.69 -7.71
CA LEU A 458 -3.66 -6.14 -8.50
C LEU A 458 -4.87 -6.39 -7.60
N VAL A 459 -5.95 -5.67 -7.91
CA VAL A 459 -7.32 -6.00 -7.50
C VAL A 459 -8.08 -6.42 -8.75
N THR A 460 -8.87 -7.47 -8.64
CA THR A 460 -9.65 -8.01 -9.75
C THR A 460 -11.11 -7.65 -9.58
N CYS A 461 -11.84 -7.48 -10.68
CA CYS A 461 -13.30 -7.53 -10.72
C CYS A 461 -13.69 -8.64 -11.71
N ILE A 462 -14.29 -9.71 -11.23
CA ILE A 462 -14.55 -10.91 -12.03
C ILE A 462 -16.03 -11.21 -12.07
N LYS A 463 -16.52 -11.55 -13.27
CA LYS A 463 -17.86 -12.08 -13.49
C LYS A 463 -17.82 -13.61 -13.54
N TRP A 464 -18.67 -14.20 -12.72
CA TRP A 464 -18.96 -15.63 -12.66
C TRP A 464 -20.44 -15.86 -12.95
N ASP A 465 -20.73 -16.97 -13.61
CA ASP A 465 -22.09 -17.38 -13.94
C ASP A 465 -22.42 -18.70 -13.25
N TYR A 466 -23.68 -18.83 -12.85
CA TYR A 466 -24.26 -20.13 -12.56
C TYR A 466 -24.58 -20.85 -13.88
N ASP A 467 -24.00 -22.03 -14.07
CA ASP A 467 -24.26 -22.91 -15.20
C ASP A 467 -24.54 -24.33 -14.67
N SER A 468 -25.82 -24.71 -14.66
CA SER A 468 -26.29 -26.04 -14.23
C SER A 468 -25.63 -27.20 -14.99
N SER A 469 -25.14 -26.96 -16.21
CA SER A 469 -24.43 -27.98 -17.01
C SER A 469 -22.93 -28.05 -16.71
N TYR A 470 -22.38 -27.05 -16.03
CA TYR A 470 -20.96 -26.95 -15.73
C TYR A 470 -20.62 -27.65 -14.41
N ASP A 471 -19.87 -28.75 -14.49
CA ASP A 471 -19.22 -29.33 -13.32
C ASP A 471 -17.85 -28.69 -13.14
N SER A 472 -17.80 -27.63 -12.33
CA SER A 472 -16.58 -26.91 -11.96
C SER A 472 -15.56 -27.78 -11.21
N VAL A 473 -16.02 -28.83 -10.53
CA VAL A 473 -15.17 -29.77 -9.79
C VAL A 473 -14.48 -30.73 -10.76
N ALA A 474 -15.20 -31.20 -11.79
CA ALA A 474 -14.64 -32.09 -12.82
C ALA A 474 -13.85 -31.35 -13.90
N SER A 475 -14.27 -30.13 -14.28
CA SER A 475 -13.65 -29.36 -15.36
C SER A 475 -12.43 -28.56 -14.91
N GLU A 476 -12.36 -28.24 -13.61
CA GLU A 476 -11.28 -27.51 -12.92
C GLU A 476 -10.58 -26.45 -13.80
N GLN A 477 -11.23 -25.30 -13.98
CA GLN A 477 -10.59 -24.19 -14.70
C GLN A 477 -9.35 -23.70 -13.95
N LYS A 478 -8.20 -23.67 -14.64
CA LYS A 478 -6.88 -23.39 -14.05
C LYS A 478 -6.38 -21.99 -14.33
N GLU A 479 -6.98 -21.34 -15.33
CA GLU A 479 -6.54 -20.08 -15.89
C GLU A 479 -7.71 -19.10 -16.00
N PHE A 480 -7.49 -17.88 -15.52
CA PHE A 480 -8.47 -16.80 -15.53
C PHE A 480 -7.84 -15.56 -16.19
N PRO A 481 -8.07 -15.36 -17.50
CA PRO A 481 -7.55 -14.20 -18.22
C PRO A 481 -8.23 -12.91 -17.77
N LEU A 482 -7.44 -11.87 -17.54
CA LEU A 482 -7.90 -10.54 -17.14
C LEU A 482 -7.38 -9.48 -18.11
N GLN A 483 -8.25 -8.54 -18.46
CA GLN A 483 -7.85 -7.31 -19.12
C GLN A 483 -7.42 -6.28 -18.07
N LEU A 484 -6.26 -5.64 -18.26
CA LEU A 484 -5.74 -4.66 -17.31
C LEU A 484 -6.14 -3.24 -17.68
N PHE A 485 -6.60 -2.51 -16.66
CA PHE A 485 -6.97 -1.11 -16.75
C PHE A 485 -6.28 -0.29 -15.67
N GLU A 486 -6.01 0.97 -15.99
CA GLU A 486 -5.39 1.95 -15.10
C GLU A 486 -6.10 3.30 -15.24
N ILE A 487 -6.12 4.08 -14.16
CA ILE A 487 -6.61 5.47 -14.21
C ILE A 487 -5.43 6.38 -14.56
N ASN A 488 -5.54 7.09 -15.70
CA ASN A 488 -4.53 8.04 -16.13
C ASN A 488 -4.57 9.34 -15.30
N LYS A 489 -3.64 10.26 -15.57
CA LYS A 489 -3.57 11.56 -14.86
C LYS A 489 -4.82 12.43 -15.07
N GLN A 490 -5.56 12.21 -16.15
CA GLN A 490 -6.82 12.89 -16.49
C GLN A 490 -8.05 12.21 -15.87
N ARG A 491 -7.86 11.23 -14.97
CA ARG A 491 -8.94 10.47 -14.34
C ARG A 491 -9.81 9.70 -15.34
N GLN A 492 -9.18 9.14 -16.36
CA GLN A 492 -9.83 8.27 -17.34
C GLN A 492 -9.31 6.84 -17.21
N VAL A 493 -10.21 5.88 -17.30
CA VAL A 493 -9.83 4.46 -17.42
C VAL A 493 -9.25 4.22 -18.80
N VAL A 494 -8.00 3.78 -18.84
CA VAL A 494 -7.31 3.37 -20.06
C VAL A 494 -6.85 1.93 -19.95
N LYS A 495 -6.76 1.23 -21.09
CA LYS A 495 -6.07 -0.06 -21.13
C LYS A 495 -4.63 0.13 -20.69
N TYR A 496 -4.13 -0.78 -19.87
CA TYR A 496 -2.77 -0.70 -19.36
C TYR A 496 -1.75 -1.04 -20.47
N ILE A 497 -0.89 -0.07 -20.80
CA ILE A 497 -0.06 -0.08 -22.01
C ILE A 497 1.05 -1.14 -21.97
N ASP A 498 1.68 -1.37 -20.82
CA ASP A 498 2.85 -2.27 -20.75
C ASP A 498 2.48 -3.76 -20.80
N LYS A 499 1.22 -4.09 -20.46
CA LYS A 499 0.71 -5.47 -20.43
C LYS A 499 -0.82 -5.47 -20.42
N GLU A 500 -1.43 -5.50 -21.61
CA GLU A 500 -2.89 -5.37 -21.74
C GLU A 500 -3.67 -6.53 -21.08
N ASN A 501 -3.07 -7.72 -21.02
CA ASN A 501 -3.69 -8.90 -20.44
C ASN A 501 -2.74 -9.66 -19.51
N ILE A 502 -3.29 -10.21 -18.44
CA ILE A 502 -2.62 -11.18 -17.58
C ILE A 502 -3.50 -12.42 -17.43
N VAL A 503 -2.88 -13.55 -17.09
CA VAL A 503 -3.60 -14.77 -16.76
C VAL A 503 -3.29 -15.10 -15.32
N ILE A 504 -4.33 -15.14 -14.51
CA ILE A 504 -4.25 -15.70 -13.19
C ILE A 504 -4.18 -17.22 -13.32
N LYS A 505 -3.21 -17.85 -12.65
CA LYS A 505 -3.06 -19.30 -12.58
C LYS A 505 -3.31 -19.82 -11.17
N LYS A 506 -4.07 -20.91 -11.04
CA LYS A 506 -4.14 -21.67 -9.78
C LYS A 506 -2.77 -22.26 -9.43
N SER A 507 -2.48 -22.32 -8.13
CA SER A 507 -1.32 -23.02 -7.58
C SER A 507 -1.80 -24.30 -6.91
N PHE A 508 -1.37 -25.46 -7.39
CA PHE A 508 -1.79 -26.77 -6.85
C PHE A 508 -0.81 -27.29 -5.80
N THR A 509 0.43 -26.84 -5.87
CA THR A 509 1.55 -27.46 -5.18
C THR A 509 2.32 -26.43 -4.37
N SER A 510 2.27 -26.58 -3.04
CA SER A 510 3.07 -25.75 -2.14
C SER A 510 4.56 -26.14 -2.19
N PRO A 511 5.49 -25.17 -2.25
CA PRO A 511 6.92 -25.41 -2.08
C PRO A 511 7.28 -26.18 -0.81
N SER A 512 6.46 -26.09 0.24
CA SER A 512 6.69 -26.76 1.53
C SER A 512 6.66 -28.29 1.47
N GLN A 513 6.09 -28.87 0.41
CA GLN A 513 5.90 -30.31 0.30
C GLN A 513 7.04 -31.04 -0.42
N TYR A 514 7.87 -30.33 -1.20
CA TYR A 514 8.79 -30.99 -2.15
C TYR A 514 10.28 -30.86 -1.82
N PHE A 515 10.69 -29.89 -0.99
CA PHE A 515 12.11 -29.60 -0.78
C PHE A 515 12.46 -29.59 0.71
N VAL A 516 12.43 -30.78 1.31
CA VAL A 516 12.85 -31.03 2.69
C VAL A 516 14.00 -32.03 2.70
N CYS A 517 15.22 -31.55 2.93
CA CYS A 517 16.38 -32.41 3.21
C CYS A 517 16.74 -32.28 4.69
N LYS A 518 16.42 -33.30 5.50
CA LYS A 518 16.74 -33.31 6.93
C LYS A 518 18.08 -33.96 7.26
N ASP A 519 18.71 -34.61 6.29
CA ASP A 519 20.06 -35.16 6.48
C ASP A 519 21.09 -34.02 6.47
N SER A 520 21.71 -33.79 7.63
CA SER A 520 22.77 -32.81 7.81
C SER A 520 24.16 -33.36 7.55
N THR A 521 24.29 -34.64 7.18
CA THR A 521 25.57 -35.29 6.89
C THR A 521 26.29 -34.54 5.76
N ASN A 522 27.50 -34.06 6.05
CA ASN A 522 28.32 -33.25 5.14
C ASN A 522 27.63 -31.98 4.60
N ALA A 523 26.60 -31.48 5.29
CA ALA A 523 25.94 -30.25 4.91
C ALA A 523 26.83 -29.03 5.21
N PHE A 524 26.85 -28.07 4.28
CA PHE A 524 27.57 -26.81 4.43
C PHE A 524 26.64 -25.60 4.51
N ALA A 525 25.37 -25.74 4.13
CA ALA A 525 24.38 -24.68 4.11
C ALA A 525 23.01 -25.15 4.60
N CYS A 526 22.20 -24.18 5.04
CA CYS A 526 20.80 -24.37 5.42
C CYS A 526 19.92 -23.41 4.61
N LEU A 527 18.84 -23.94 4.05
CA LEU A 527 17.80 -23.20 3.35
C LEU A 527 16.50 -23.23 4.16
N VAL A 528 15.99 -22.07 4.56
CA VAL A 528 14.66 -21.93 5.18
C VAL A 528 13.62 -21.81 4.10
N ASN A 529 12.50 -22.51 4.28
CA ASN A 529 11.33 -22.36 3.43
C ASN A 529 10.37 -21.31 4.00
N ASN A 530 10.27 -20.17 3.32
CA ASN A 530 9.49 -19.01 3.76
C ASN A 530 8.15 -18.92 3.06
N GLY A 531 7.19 -19.72 3.52
CA GLY A 531 5.79 -19.65 3.10
C GLY A 531 5.61 -19.67 1.59
N SER A 532 4.60 -18.97 1.08
CA SER A 532 4.18 -19.11 -0.31
C SER A 532 4.34 -17.87 -1.17
N ALA A 533 4.48 -16.69 -0.60
CA ALA A 533 4.76 -15.48 -1.36
C ALA A 533 6.28 -15.24 -1.43
N PRO A 534 6.86 -14.90 -2.60
CA PRO A 534 8.21 -14.38 -2.68
C PRO A 534 8.35 -13.07 -1.89
N LYS A 535 9.54 -12.80 -1.31
CA LYS A 535 9.78 -11.64 -0.45
C LYS A 535 11.06 -10.90 -0.81
N THR A 536 11.01 -9.58 -0.75
CA THR A 536 12.18 -8.70 -0.94
C THR A 536 13.14 -8.82 0.25
N GLY A 537 14.45 -8.87 -0.02
CA GLY A 537 15.48 -8.83 1.03
C GLY A 537 15.55 -10.07 1.93
N LEU A 538 14.98 -11.19 1.49
CA LEU A 538 14.80 -12.36 2.34
C LEU A 538 16.11 -13.13 2.61
N ALA A 539 16.54 -13.13 3.87
CA ALA A 539 17.62 -13.97 4.36
C ALA A 539 17.12 -15.40 4.64
N SER A 540 17.21 -16.27 3.63
CA SER A 540 16.73 -17.67 3.74
C SER A 540 17.79 -18.73 3.49
N LEU A 541 19.00 -18.34 3.08
CA LEU A 541 20.14 -19.23 2.85
C LEU A 541 21.32 -18.76 3.70
N TYR A 542 21.85 -19.65 4.55
CA TYR A 542 22.94 -19.33 5.49
C TYR A 542 23.81 -20.54 5.79
N SER A 543 24.99 -20.29 6.35
CA SER A 543 25.96 -21.33 6.71
C SER A 543 25.38 -22.32 7.71
N ILE A 544 25.78 -23.60 7.63
CA ILE A 544 25.35 -24.66 8.57
C ILE A 544 25.56 -24.29 10.05
N ALA A 545 26.53 -23.44 10.31
CA ALA A 545 26.86 -22.90 11.61
C ALA A 545 25.77 -22.00 12.25
N ASP A 546 24.83 -21.51 11.45
CA ASP A 546 23.70 -20.65 11.85
C ASP A 546 22.36 -21.43 11.85
N ALA A 547 22.41 -22.76 11.72
CA ALA A 547 21.23 -23.62 11.84
C ALA A 547 20.46 -23.34 13.14
N THR A 548 19.23 -22.87 13.00
CA THR A 548 18.41 -22.36 14.10
C THR A 548 17.58 -23.44 14.78
N LYS A 549 17.66 -24.70 14.32
CA LYS A 549 16.87 -25.85 14.79
C LYS A 549 15.34 -25.64 14.72
N ARG A 550 14.86 -24.64 13.96
CA ARG A 550 13.43 -24.25 13.87
C ARG A 550 12.54 -25.27 13.14
N GLY A 551 13.07 -26.44 12.75
CA GLY A 551 12.30 -27.56 12.22
C GLY A 551 11.87 -27.44 10.74
N ASN A 552 11.95 -26.26 10.12
CA ASN A 552 11.55 -26.00 8.73
C ASN A 552 12.72 -25.80 7.74
N GLU A 553 13.96 -26.03 8.19
CA GLU A 553 15.19 -25.89 7.39
C GLU A 553 15.46 -27.12 6.52
N SER A 554 16.08 -26.92 5.36
CA SER A 554 16.63 -27.96 4.49
C SER A 554 18.14 -27.84 4.44
N TYR A 555 18.84 -28.94 4.69
CA TYR A 555 20.29 -29.01 4.65
C TYR A 555 20.80 -29.22 3.22
N LEU A 556 21.78 -28.41 2.84
CA LEU A 556 22.41 -28.42 1.52
C LEU A 556 23.82 -29.02 1.62
N ASN A 557 24.10 -29.99 0.78
CA ASN A 557 25.38 -30.66 0.63
C ASN A 557 25.81 -30.66 -0.85
N LYS A 558 26.97 -31.25 -1.14
CA LYS A 558 27.55 -31.27 -2.50
C LYS A 558 26.67 -31.95 -3.55
N ASP A 559 25.76 -32.83 -3.12
CA ASP A 559 24.95 -33.67 -4.02
C ASP A 559 23.61 -33.00 -4.36
N ASN A 560 23.06 -32.17 -3.47
CA ASN A 560 21.74 -31.55 -3.66
C ASN A 560 21.76 -30.04 -3.93
N TYR A 561 22.81 -29.30 -3.55
CA TYR A 561 22.77 -27.83 -3.49
C TYR A 561 22.39 -27.21 -4.83
N TYR A 562 22.92 -27.72 -5.93
CA TYR A 562 22.76 -27.15 -7.27
C TYR A 562 21.29 -27.13 -7.71
N ASN A 563 20.56 -28.21 -7.42
CA ASN A 563 19.13 -28.32 -7.72
C ASN A 563 18.27 -27.51 -6.73
N MET A 564 18.79 -27.16 -5.56
CA MET A 564 18.09 -26.36 -4.56
C MET A 564 18.18 -24.85 -4.83
N LEU A 565 19.10 -24.39 -5.68
CA LEU A 565 19.29 -22.96 -5.91
C LEU A 565 18.09 -22.28 -6.59
N PRO A 566 17.44 -22.86 -7.62
CA PRO A 566 16.22 -22.28 -8.17
C PRO A 566 15.08 -22.19 -7.12
N VAL A 567 15.00 -23.16 -6.21
CA VAL A 567 14.02 -23.17 -5.11
C VAL A 567 14.26 -22.03 -4.13
N TYR A 568 15.53 -21.77 -3.80
CA TYR A 568 15.92 -20.60 -3.00
C TYR A 568 15.56 -19.29 -3.69
N ILE A 569 15.86 -19.18 -4.99
CA ILE A 569 15.66 -17.97 -5.75
C ILE A 569 14.17 -17.66 -5.96
N ALA A 570 13.32 -18.67 -6.11
CA ALA A 570 11.87 -18.49 -6.14
C ALA A 570 11.29 -17.87 -4.85
N GLN A 571 12.03 -17.88 -3.74
CA GLN A 571 11.64 -17.19 -2.51
C GLN A 571 11.88 -15.68 -2.56
N LEU A 572 12.63 -15.22 -3.54
CA LEU A 572 13.10 -13.84 -3.67
C LEU A 572 12.25 -13.11 -4.69
N THR A 573 12.07 -11.81 -4.48
CA THR A 573 11.55 -10.89 -5.50
C THR A 573 12.36 -9.60 -5.44
N PHE A 574 12.65 -9.01 -6.59
CA PHE A 574 13.48 -7.82 -6.74
C PHE A 574 12.68 -6.76 -7.50
N ASP A 575 12.38 -5.65 -6.84
CA ASP A 575 11.54 -4.55 -7.34
C ASP A 575 10.32 -5.00 -8.14
N ARG A 576 9.18 -5.12 -7.47
CA ARG A 576 7.92 -5.24 -8.18
C ARG A 576 7.48 -3.85 -8.68
N ASN A 577 8.14 -3.36 -9.72
CA ASN A 577 7.83 -2.07 -10.37
C ASN A 577 6.47 -2.08 -11.08
N LYS A 578 5.86 -3.26 -11.18
CA LYS A 578 4.60 -3.52 -11.86
C LYS A 578 3.58 -3.91 -10.80
N TRP A 579 2.66 -2.99 -10.53
CA TRP A 579 1.61 -3.16 -9.53
C TRP A 579 0.85 -4.49 -9.66
N TYR A 580 0.72 -5.05 -10.86
CA TYR A 580 0.02 -6.31 -11.08
C TYR A 580 0.75 -7.57 -10.58
N ASN A 581 2.05 -7.48 -10.29
CA ASN A 581 2.82 -8.54 -9.63
C ASN A 581 2.82 -8.40 -8.10
N ASN A 582 2.55 -7.20 -7.58
CA ASN A 582 2.51 -6.92 -6.13
C ASN A 582 1.39 -7.74 -5.49
N ASP A 583 1.70 -8.37 -4.36
CA ASP A 583 0.86 -9.24 -3.54
C ASP A 583 0.19 -10.44 -4.24
N ASN A 584 0.49 -10.70 -5.52
CA ASN A 584 -0.25 -11.68 -6.32
C ASN A 584 0.62 -12.79 -6.94
N THR A 585 1.93 -12.61 -7.03
CA THR A 585 2.85 -13.70 -7.41
C THR A 585 3.03 -14.68 -6.26
N LEU A 586 2.81 -15.96 -6.53
CA LEU A 586 2.97 -17.05 -5.57
C LEU A 586 4.08 -17.98 -6.01
N ARG A 587 4.75 -18.58 -5.03
CA ARG A 587 5.61 -19.73 -5.23
C ARG A 587 4.74 -20.96 -5.45
N THR A 588 5.12 -21.74 -6.44
CA THR A 588 4.46 -22.98 -6.83
C THR A 588 5.52 -24.00 -7.22
N PHE A 589 5.14 -25.27 -7.20
CA PHE A 589 5.94 -26.39 -7.70
C PHE A 589 5.10 -27.33 -8.54
N ASP A 590 4.17 -26.77 -9.32
CA ASP A 590 3.21 -27.56 -10.10
C ASP A 590 3.89 -28.42 -11.18
N ARG A 591 5.02 -27.96 -11.72
CA ARG A 591 5.89 -28.73 -12.62
C ARG A 591 7.02 -29.49 -11.91
N LYS A 592 6.98 -29.55 -10.57
CA LYS A 592 7.88 -30.34 -9.71
C LYS A 592 9.36 -30.18 -10.08
N TYR A 593 9.99 -31.22 -10.62
CA TYR A 593 11.43 -31.28 -10.92
C TYR A 593 11.78 -30.91 -12.37
N ASP A 594 10.81 -30.51 -13.21
CA ASP A 594 11.06 -30.17 -14.62
C ASP A 594 12.19 -29.16 -14.79
N TYR A 595 12.27 -28.18 -13.90
CA TYR A 595 13.30 -27.13 -13.90
C TYR A 595 14.74 -27.68 -13.81
N THR A 596 14.93 -28.89 -13.28
CA THR A 596 16.25 -29.52 -13.17
C THR A 596 16.83 -29.94 -14.52
N THR A 597 16.01 -29.98 -15.56
CA THR A 597 16.45 -30.21 -16.95
C THR A 597 16.98 -28.93 -17.62
N CYS A 598 16.72 -27.76 -17.03
CA CYS A 598 17.14 -26.47 -17.56
C CYS A 598 18.55 -26.10 -17.07
N ASN A 599 19.57 -26.43 -17.86
CA ASN A 599 20.95 -26.09 -17.55
C ASN A 599 21.16 -24.57 -17.38
N GLU A 600 20.46 -23.74 -18.17
CA GLU A 600 20.53 -22.29 -18.05
C GLU A 600 19.98 -21.80 -16.71
N LEU A 601 18.81 -22.26 -16.29
CA LEU A 601 18.25 -21.87 -14.99
C LEU A 601 19.18 -22.30 -13.84
N LEU A 602 19.71 -23.52 -13.87
CA LEU A 602 20.61 -24.02 -12.82
C LEU A 602 21.94 -23.24 -12.77
N LYS A 603 22.58 -23.01 -13.93
CA LYS A 603 23.81 -22.20 -14.05
C LYS A 603 23.57 -20.78 -13.54
N ARG A 604 22.54 -20.11 -14.04
CA ARG A 604 22.21 -18.72 -13.67
C ARG A 604 21.84 -18.62 -12.20
N SER A 605 21.17 -19.63 -11.65
CA SER A 605 20.87 -19.72 -10.22
C SER A 605 22.12 -19.84 -9.35
N LEU A 606 23.14 -20.60 -9.80
CA LEU A 606 24.45 -20.67 -9.14
C LEU A 606 25.14 -19.31 -9.13
N ILE A 607 25.23 -18.68 -10.29
CA ILE A 607 25.87 -17.37 -10.45
C ILE A 607 25.17 -16.33 -9.58
N PHE A 608 23.85 -16.25 -9.68
CA PHE A 608 23.04 -15.33 -8.89
C PHE A 608 23.23 -15.56 -7.39
N THR A 609 23.06 -16.80 -6.91
CA THR A 609 23.12 -17.11 -5.48
C THR A 609 24.47 -16.72 -4.87
N CYS A 610 25.58 -17.04 -5.55
CA CYS A 610 26.92 -16.75 -5.04
C CYS A 610 27.27 -15.24 -5.05
N LEU A 611 26.59 -14.45 -5.88
CA LEU A 611 26.83 -12.99 -6.02
C LEU A 611 25.73 -12.14 -5.36
N TYR A 612 24.68 -12.76 -4.85
CA TYR A 612 23.57 -12.05 -4.23
C TYR A 612 23.92 -11.55 -2.82
N ARG A 613 23.73 -10.25 -2.60
CA ARG A 613 24.07 -9.58 -1.33
C ARG A 613 23.38 -10.13 -0.09
N ASN A 614 22.22 -10.77 -0.19
CA ASN A 614 21.52 -11.34 0.98
C ASN A 614 21.62 -12.88 1.03
N ASN A 615 22.60 -13.46 0.35
CA ASN A 615 23.04 -14.82 0.63
C ASN A 615 23.92 -14.81 1.89
N HIS A 616 23.39 -15.23 3.04
CA HIS A 616 24.05 -15.17 4.34
C HIS A 616 25.05 -16.32 4.57
N MET A 617 25.54 -16.93 3.50
CA MET A 617 26.65 -17.87 3.56
C MET A 617 27.95 -17.11 3.90
N VAL A 618 28.56 -17.50 5.01
CA VAL A 618 29.79 -16.89 5.54
C VAL A 618 30.79 -17.95 6.00
N THR A 619 32.08 -17.66 5.85
CA THR A 619 33.13 -18.43 6.52
C THR A 619 33.27 -17.93 7.94
N LYS A 620 33.10 -18.79 8.96
CA LYS A 620 33.26 -18.37 10.35
C LYS A 620 33.80 -19.48 11.24
N LYS A 621 34.46 -19.08 12.33
CA LYS A 621 34.98 -20.00 13.34
C LYS A 621 33.88 -20.37 14.34
N GLN A 622 33.67 -21.66 14.57
CA GLN A 622 32.76 -22.18 15.59
C GLN A 622 33.55 -23.13 16.52
N GLY A 623 33.88 -22.65 17.71
CA GLY A 623 34.82 -23.34 18.60
C GLY A 623 36.21 -23.46 17.96
N SER A 624 36.73 -24.68 17.87
CA SER A 624 38.00 -24.98 17.18
C SER A 624 37.87 -25.15 15.66
N HIS A 625 36.65 -25.30 15.13
CA HIS A 625 36.42 -25.61 13.72
C HIS A 625 36.18 -24.34 12.89
N LEU A 626 36.71 -24.34 11.67
CA LEU A 626 36.44 -23.31 10.67
C LEU A 626 35.36 -23.82 9.71
N ILE A 627 34.19 -23.20 9.75
CA ILE A 627 33.09 -23.51 8.83
C ILE A 627 33.27 -22.61 7.62
N VAL A 628 33.53 -23.22 6.47
CA VAL A 628 33.90 -22.53 5.23
C VAL A 628 32.66 -22.26 4.39
N ASN A 629 32.58 -21.06 3.81
CA ASN A 629 31.59 -20.74 2.80
C ASN A 629 31.87 -21.50 1.50
N GLN A 630 31.10 -22.57 1.26
CA GLN A 630 31.19 -23.37 0.03
C GLN A 630 30.38 -22.81 -1.15
N LEU A 631 29.53 -21.80 -0.92
CA LEU A 631 28.67 -21.15 -1.91
C LEU A 631 29.13 -19.71 -2.22
N CYS A 632 30.41 -19.55 -2.55
CA CYS A 632 30.97 -18.32 -3.10
C CYS A 632 31.99 -18.64 -4.19
N PHE A 633 32.35 -17.65 -5.01
CA PHE A 633 33.33 -17.80 -6.09
C PHE A 633 34.73 -17.32 -5.69
N ASP A 634 35.08 -17.44 -4.41
CA ASP A 634 36.49 -17.42 -3.99
C ASP A 634 37.14 -18.80 -4.29
N SER A 635 38.39 -18.96 -3.92
CA SER A 635 39.24 -20.12 -4.22
C SER A 635 38.81 -21.43 -3.56
N ASN A 636 38.79 -22.52 -4.35
CA ASN A 636 38.58 -23.92 -3.93
C ASN A 636 37.26 -24.19 -3.20
N THR A 637 36.17 -23.55 -3.62
CA THR A 637 34.82 -23.81 -3.10
C THR A 637 34.05 -24.78 -4.00
N VAL A 638 33.04 -25.44 -3.43
CA VAL A 638 32.10 -26.28 -4.21
C VAL A 638 31.48 -25.50 -5.37
N ALA A 639 31.04 -24.27 -5.13
CA ALA A 639 30.42 -23.42 -6.15
C ALA A 639 31.39 -23.02 -7.28
N LEU A 640 32.63 -22.63 -6.97
CA LEU A 640 33.61 -22.28 -7.99
C LEU A 640 33.98 -23.49 -8.86
N ASN A 641 34.18 -24.64 -8.25
CA ASN A 641 34.49 -25.87 -8.98
C ASN A 641 33.35 -26.24 -9.95
N LYS A 642 32.09 -26.07 -9.52
CA LYS A 642 30.94 -26.26 -10.40
C LYS A 642 30.89 -25.22 -11.50
N LEU A 643 31.09 -23.94 -11.20
CA LEU A 643 31.11 -22.85 -12.19
C LEU A 643 32.13 -23.14 -13.32
N ASN A 644 33.34 -23.58 -12.95
CA ASN A 644 34.40 -23.92 -13.91
C ASN A 644 34.07 -25.10 -14.84
N SER A 645 33.10 -25.94 -14.48
CA SER A 645 32.61 -27.03 -15.33
C SER A 645 31.52 -26.61 -16.32
N LEU A 646 31.01 -25.37 -16.22
CA LEU A 646 29.89 -24.88 -17.01
C LEU A 646 30.35 -24.00 -18.18
N THR A 647 29.57 -24.01 -19.26
CA THR A 647 29.74 -23.07 -20.37
C THR A 647 29.07 -21.74 -20.03
N LEU A 648 29.87 -20.67 -20.02
CA LEU A 648 29.41 -19.32 -19.70
C LEU A 648 29.17 -18.49 -20.97
N ASP A 649 28.04 -17.80 -21.01
CA ASP A 649 27.75 -16.80 -22.05
C ASP A 649 28.35 -15.43 -21.69
N GLU A 650 28.15 -14.43 -22.55
CA GLU A 650 28.71 -13.09 -22.32
C GLU A 650 28.09 -12.37 -21.11
N SER A 651 26.82 -12.62 -20.82
CA SER A 651 26.14 -12.06 -19.64
C SER A 651 26.70 -12.66 -18.35
N ASP A 652 26.94 -13.97 -18.34
CA ASP A 652 27.57 -14.70 -17.24
C ASP A 652 28.99 -14.16 -16.99
N LYS A 653 29.84 -14.14 -18.03
CA LYS A 653 31.23 -13.70 -17.96
C LYS A 653 31.35 -12.27 -17.44
N LYS A 654 30.45 -11.38 -17.88
CA LYS A 654 30.42 -9.99 -17.43
C LYS A 654 30.22 -9.89 -15.92
N LEU A 655 29.34 -10.71 -15.34
CA LEU A 655 29.06 -10.70 -13.91
C LEU A 655 30.22 -11.33 -13.11
N ILE A 656 30.80 -12.43 -13.60
CA ILE A 656 31.99 -13.05 -13.01
C ILE A 656 33.18 -12.08 -13.00
N LYS A 657 33.43 -11.36 -14.10
CA LYS A 657 34.50 -10.35 -14.15
C LYS A 657 34.31 -9.23 -13.13
N ARG A 658 33.06 -8.80 -12.89
CA ARG A 658 32.74 -7.81 -11.84
C ARG A 658 33.03 -8.36 -10.45
N TRP A 659 32.67 -9.61 -10.20
CA TRP A 659 33.01 -10.31 -8.97
C TRP A 659 34.51 -10.41 -8.75
N GLU A 660 35.28 -10.84 -9.76
CA GLU A 660 36.74 -10.97 -9.67
C GLU A 660 37.41 -9.63 -9.32
N SER A 661 36.96 -8.55 -9.96
CA SER A 661 37.43 -7.19 -9.64
C SER A 661 37.10 -6.80 -8.19
N LEU A 662 35.88 -7.06 -7.74
CA LEU A 662 35.44 -6.77 -6.37
C LEU A 662 36.25 -7.59 -5.35
N LEU A 663 36.43 -8.89 -5.58
CA LEU A 663 37.20 -9.78 -4.70
C LEU A 663 38.67 -9.36 -4.63
N SER A 664 39.25 -8.92 -5.75
CA SER A 664 40.61 -8.39 -5.79
C SER A 664 40.77 -7.15 -4.89
N ILE A 665 39.80 -6.23 -4.90
CA ILE A 665 39.80 -5.06 -4.02
C ILE A 665 39.57 -5.48 -2.57
N ALA A 666 38.63 -6.38 -2.32
CA ALA A 666 38.34 -6.89 -0.97
C ALA A 666 39.58 -7.51 -0.31
N LYS A 667 40.40 -8.26 -1.07
CA LYS A 667 41.66 -8.86 -0.63
C LYS A 667 42.72 -7.85 -0.16
N GLN A 668 42.60 -6.59 -0.57
CA GLN A 668 43.53 -5.52 -0.20
C GLN A 668 43.09 -4.77 1.07
N THR A 669 41.91 -5.07 1.62
CA THR A 669 41.42 -4.43 2.84
C THR A 669 42.15 -4.96 4.09
N ALA A 670 42.33 -4.10 5.10
CA ALA A 670 43.07 -4.44 6.31
C ALA A 670 42.45 -5.61 7.10
N ASN A 671 41.12 -5.77 7.04
CA ASN A 671 40.37 -6.79 7.79
C ASN A 671 40.22 -8.12 7.03
N TYR A 672 40.80 -8.23 5.83
CA TYR A 672 40.71 -9.44 5.03
C TYR A 672 41.46 -10.61 5.67
N LYS A 673 40.79 -11.75 5.82
CA LYS A 673 41.36 -12.98 6.39
C LYS A 673 41.67 -13.99 5.29
N ALA A 674 42.95 -14.25 5.04
CA ALA A 674 43.39 -15.13 3.95
C ALA A 674 42.89 -16.58 4.05
N ASN A 675 42.60 -17.07 5.27
CA ASN A 675 42.04 -18.40 5.50
C ASN A 675 40.51 -18.45 5.35
N TYR A 676 39.84 -17.32 5.13
CA TYR A 676 38.39 -17.26 4.93
C TYR A 676 38.06 -17.34 3.44
N LYS A 677 36.84 -17.77 3.12
CA LYS A 677 36.26 -17.70 1.78
C LYS A 677 35.13 -16.70 1.81
N TYR A 678 35.29 -15.61 1.07
CA TYR A 678 34.38 -14.48 1.11
C TYR A 678 33.32 -14.56 0.01
N GLY A 679 32.06 -14.38 0.39
CA GLY A 679 30.97 -14.02 -0.52
C GLY A 679 30.59 -12.55 -0.36
N VAL A 680 29.73 -12.02 -1.23
CA VAL A 680 29.33 -10.60 -1.22
C VAL A 680 28.79 -10.15 0.13
N TYR A 681 27.89 -10.92 0.74
CA TYR A 681 27.34 -10.61 2.07
C TYR A 681 28.45 -10.45 3.12
N GLN A 682 29.40 -11.39 3.20
CA GLN A 682 30.48 -11.32 4.18
C GLN A 682 31.43 -10.15 3.93
N ILE A 683 31.69 -9.81 2.67
CA ILE A 683 32.47 -8.61 2.30
C ILE A 683 31.75 -7.36 2.81
N MET A 684 30.44 -7.26 2.58
CA MET A 684 29.64 -6.12 3.07
C MET A 684 29.63 -6.00 4.59
N GLN A 685 29.65 -7.13 5.32
CA GLN A 685 29.61 -7.12 6.79
C GLN A 685 30.98 -6.86 7.43
N GLU A 686 32.06 -7.42 6.87
CA GLU A 686 33.39 -7.40 7.50
C GLU A 686 34.38 -6.41 6.88
N LEU A 687 34.23 -6.09 5.59
CA LEU A 687 35.25 -5.36 4.81
C LEU A 687 34.76 -4.02 4.26
N ASP A 688 33.45 -3.86 3.97
CA ASP A 688 32.83 -2.61 3.53
C ASP A 688 32.54 -1.69 4.74
N THR A 689 33.59 -1.40 5.52
CA THR A 689 33.50 -0.63 6.75
C THR A 689 33.34 0.86 6.45
N PHE A 690 32.65 1.56 7.33
CA PHE A 690 32.40 2.99 7.22
C PHE A 690 32.39 3.63 8.60
N GLN A 691 32.66 4.92 8.61
CA GLN A 691 32.44 5.79 9.74
C GLN A 691 31.17 6.59 9.49
N GLU A 692 30.33 6.68 10.49
CA GLU A 692 29.18 7.58 10.46
C GLU A 692 29.67 9.00 10.73
N VAL A 693 29.43 9.89 9.77
CA VAL A 693 29.84 11.28 9.84
C VAL A 693 28.57 12.13 9.79
N GLN A 694 28.42 12.99 10.78
CA GLN A 694 27.28 13.89 10.85
C GLN A 694 27.42 14.99 9.78
N LYS A 695 26.39 15.12 8.95
CA LYS A 695 26.27 16.13 7.90
C LYS A 695 24.91 16.79 8.03
N GLY A 696 24.87 17.84 8.84
CA GLY A 696 23.62 18.44 9.28
C GLY A 696 22.80 17.48 10.18
N LEU A 697 21.50 17.38 9.94
CA LEU A 697 20.53 16.47 10.58
C LEU A 697 20.75 15.02 10.17
N THR A 698 21.50 14.80 9.09
CA THR A 698 21.63 13.49 8.48
C THR A 698 22.97 12.86 8.83
N ILE A 699 22.93 11.55 9.11
CA ILE A 699 24.13 10.75 9.27
C ILE A 699 24.52 10.22 7.89
N GLU A 700 25.69 10.61 7.39
CA GLU A 700 26.26 10.09 6.14
C GLU A 700 27.30 9.00 6.46
N LYS A 701 27.34 7.94 5.64
CA LYS A 701 28.34 6.89 5.76
C LYS A 701 29.57 7.25 4.94
N LYS A 702 30.68 7.53 5.60
CA LYS A 702 31.99 7.69 4.98
C LYS A 702 32.72 6.35 4.97
N TYR A 703 32.74 5.71 3.81
CA TYR A 703 33.37 4.39 3.64
C TYR A 703 34.90 4.47 3.71
N ASP A 704 35.50 3.53 4.44
CA ASP A 704 36.96 3.42 4.58
C ASP A 704 37.61 3.02 3.24
N ASN A 705 36.89 2.26 2.42
CA ASN A 705 37.26 1.93 1.05
C ASN A 705 36.12 2.26 0.08
N PRO A 706 36.05 3.51 -0.43
CA PRO A 706 35.01 3.92 -1.37
C PRO A 706 34.97 3.10 -2.66
N ASP A 707 36.12 2.61 -3.14
CA ASP A 707 36.19 1.78 -4.34
C ASP A 707 35.52 0.42 -4.14
N LEU A 708 35.75 -0.22 -2.99
CA LEU A 708 35.06 -1.45 -2.60
C LEU A 708 33.55 -1.22 -2.56
N HIS A 709 33.12 -0.18 -1.85
CA HIS A 709 31.71 0.17 -1.70
C HIS A 709 31.02 0.41 -3.06
N ASN A 710 31.65 1.21 -3.92
CA ASN A 710 31.14 1.50 -5.27
C ASN A 710 31.05 0.24 -6.14
N ASN A 711 32.02 -0.68 -6.03
CA ASN A 711 31.96 -1.95 -6.75
C ASN A 711 30.84 -2.86 -6.22
N ILE A 712 30.58 -2.87 -4.91
CA ILE A 712 29.44 -3.59 -4.32
C ILE A 712 28.12 -3.04 -4.87
N ILE A 713 27.92 -1.71 -4.89
CA ILE A 713 26.71 -1.08 -5.47
C ILE A 713 26.53 -1.49 -6.93
N ARG A 714 27.61 -1.41 -7.72
CA ARG A 714 27.57 -1.77 -9.14
C ARG A 714 27.22 -3.25 -9.34
N LEU A 715 27.88 -4.16 -8.63
CA LEU A 715 27.60 -5.60 -8.70
C LEU A 715 26.14 -5.88 -8.34
N ASN A 716 25.62 -5.28 -7.26
CA ASN A 716 24.23 -5.45 -6.85
C ASN A 716 23.23 -5.04 -7.93
N LYS A 717 23.52 -3.93 -8.64
CA LYS A 717 22.69 -3.47 -9.76
C LYS A 717 22.70 -4.47 -10.92
N ASP A 718 23.85 -5.04 -11.27
CA ASP A 718 23.93 -6.02 -12.36
C ASP A 718 23.35 -7.39 -11.97
N VAL A 719 23.54 -7.83 -10.72
CA VAL A 719 22.95 -9.08 -10.20
C VAL A 719 21.42 -8.98 -10.25
N LYS A 720 20.85 -7.82 -9.87
CA LYS A 720 19.42 -7.57 -10.02
C LYS A 720 18.99 -7.65 -11.49
N LYS A 721 19.67 -6.92 -12.38
CA LYS A 721 19.38 -6.94 -13.82
C LYS A 721 19.44 -8.37 -14.40
N TYR A 722 20.44 -9.15 -13.96
CA TYR A 722 20.62 -10.53 -14.36
C TYR A 722 19.47 -11.43 -13.88
N TYR A 723 18.93 -11.22 -12.67
CA TYR A 723 17.72 -11.90 -12.21
C TYR A 723 16.51 -11.53 -13.08
N ASP A 724 16.23 -10.22 -13.21
CA ASP A 724 15.04 -9.69 -13.89
C ASP A 724 14.98 -10.16 -15.36
N GLU A 725 16.12 -10.16 -16.06
CA GLU A 725 16.17 -10.47 -17.50
C GLU A 725 16.36 -11.95 -17.81
N LEU A 726 17.10 -12.70 -16.97
CA LEU A 726 17.60 -14.03 -17.34
C LEU A 726 17.14 -15.17 -16.43
N ILE A 727 16.59 -14.88 -15.24
CA ILE A 727 16.16 -15.89 -14.27
C ILE A 727 14.65 -15.84 -14.05
N GLU A 728 14.08 -14.68 -13.74
CA GLU A 728 12.65 -14.54 -13.44
C GLU A 728 11.75 -15.12 -14.55
N PRO A 729 12.01 -14.88 -15.86
CA PRO A 729 11.22 -15.51 -16.92
C PRO A 729 11.23 -17.04 -16.87
N LEU A 730 12.37 -17.64 -16.52
CA LEU A 730 12.50 -19.10 -16.39
C LEU A 730 11.78 -19.62 -15.13
N LEU A 731 11.74 -18.85 -14.04
CA LEU A 731 10.96 -19.22 -12.86
C LEU A 731 9.46 -19.30 -13.18
N PHE A 732 8.94 -18.39 -14.03
CA PHE A 732 7.56 -18.46 -14.54
C PHE A 732 7.37 -19.63 -15.52
N GLU A 733 8.30 -19.84 -16.46
CA GLU A 733 8.24 -20.92 -17.47
C GLU A 733 8.16 -22.31 -16.81
N TYR A 734 8.98 -22.54 -15.78
CA TYR A 734 9.01 -23.78 -15.03
C TYR A 734 8.05 -23.80 -13.84
N GLU A 735 7.20 -22.79 -13.70
CA GLU A 735 6.17 -22.71 -12.66
C GLU A 735 6.75 -22.92 -11.25
N LEU A 736 7.91 -22.32 -10.99
CA LEU A 736 8.48 -22.13 -9.65
C LEU A 736 7.86 -20.91 -8.96
N ILE A 737 7.39 -19.96 -9.77
CA ILE A 737 6.49 -18.87 -9.40
C ILE A 737 5.35 -18.80 -10.43
N LYS A 738 4.19 -18.28 -10.02
CA LYS A 738 3.00 -18.06 -10.86
C LYS A 738 2.37 -16.71 -10.58
#